data_AF-A0A0A8EHZ9-F1
#
_entry.id   AF-A0A0A8EHZ9-F1
#
_cell.length_a   1.000
_cell.length_b   1.000
_cell.length_c   1.000
_cell.angle_alpha   90.00
_cell.angle_beta   90.00
_cell.angle_gamma   90.00
#
_symmetry.space_group_name_H-M   'P 1'
#
loop_
_entity.id
_entity.type
_entity.pdbx_description
1 polymer ?
#
loop_
_entity_poly.entity_id
_entity_poly.type
_entity_poly.pdbx_seq_one_letter_code
_entity_poly.pdbx_strand_id
1 'polypeptide(L)'
;MTAQRSAAERSPSVHQLKVGLEGMKPPVWRRLVVPSDITLGSLHDVIQEAFGWQDMHLHAFEDRAGGRYAPPEDLGVPVFDEEEAVLTGVLPGTGDRMDYTYDFGDDWLHRITVEGVRLAEEGEGEHAVCTGGRRAMPPAEDLGGAWGLAELLERYADGERPSPTVVRHGGGEWVEYDGLHDEVLAGLYDEGFDPAAFDPAELTRALAQVPLRRRKKGSKGSRRRVAAGDGPAGTRPGRRGRQGERQVPQGMYRCECGELHPLPGDGDAVGEGESPAGLLDAVDVRLPAVRLPGEAELARAVHEVPAFMAAVRLGRWCVGGRELTPKGLLRPRLARQAVEEAELWRIEPEEWGDPEERAARLAKIRSAGDVELVDLPWEWALNCGFVEVEGNRAHAGDELPDEGDDAALLTAWQEAVVSAATELALTFPSLDGELSEPAPLRELTDAAPPLVFLMLLAAYGLPDGEWLDVAGFLTDGLSGLPEGPARQLVSALLAEQYDETAGTLELFGAAERDGHEPPADSAVLTLLFDGGGQGTPDVGRFRLTPLGRSGLRALLVAAGVPAPVIGSLARADARELLAALPSYSSETDAAAEVAGWLAARSAADAAVQVVDACDGTEPADALRRVEAPRVLTAVLEADRTGRAKAVLRKAAVSQVTGCAHAAASMLRRIGEPAEGQAAWGLEWMLVDGALPFVAAGEQALRERLLAGPGGGRRPLDQLAERAESLWRAGHPHTGEVLGALADALKPLDKALAKRLRKAAFKARSAK
;
A
#
# COMPACT_ATOMS: atom_id res chain seq x y z
N MET A 1 21.75 40.01 5.14
CA MET A 1 20.37 40.52 5.18
C MET A 1 19.47 39.37 5.56
N THR A 2 19.04 39.41 6.81
CA THR A 2 18.36 38.36 7.56
C THR A 2 16.87 38.36 7.26
N ALA A 3 16.32 37.16 7.05
CA ALA A 3 14.95 36.74 7.32
C ALA A 3 13.84 37.81 7.33
N GLN A 4 13.21 38.00 6.17
CA GLN A 4 11.80 38.38 6.07
C GLN A 4 11.16 37.52 4.98
N ARG A 5 10.70 36.32 5.36
CA ARG A 5 9.48 35.77 4.80
C ARG A 5 8.48 35.74 5.94
N SER A 6 7.71 36.81 6.00
CA SER A 6 6.48 36.90 6.77
C SER A 6 5.63 35.68 6.50
N ALA A 7 5.05 35.14 7.58
CA ALA A 7 3.87 34.31 7.55
C ALA A 7 2.80 35.01 6.69
N ALA A 8 2.71 34.64 5.42
CA ALA A 8 1.53 34.88 4.62
C ALA A 8 0.44 33.96 5.17
N GLU A 9 -0.73 34.54 5.40
CA GLU A 9 -1.96 33.87 5.80
C GLU A 9 -2.16 32.60 4.95
N ARG A 10 -2.12 31.41 5.57
CA ARG A 10 -2.61 30.21 4.89
C ARG A 10 -4.12 30.38 4.77
N SER A 11 -4.61 30.50 3.54
CA SER A 11 -6.04 30.48 3.25
C SER A 11 -6.69 29.24 3.88
N PRO A 12 -7.91 29.34 4.43
CA PRO A 12 -8.61 28.19 4.99
C PRO A 12 -8.77 27.10 3.93
N SER A 13 -8.59 25.85 4.32
CA SER A 13 -8.74 24.68 3.46
C SER A 13 -9.67 23.66 4.11
N VAL A 14 -10.22 22.77 3.29
CA VAL A 14 -11.05 21.64 3.69
C VAL A 14 -10.45 20.34 3.14
N HIS A 15 -10.68 19.25 3.88
CA HIS A 15 -10.43 17.88 3.44
C HIS A 15 -11.75 17.24 3.04
N GLN A 16 -11.77 16.59 1.88
CA GLN A 16 -12.79 15.63 1.52
C GLN A 16 -12.28 14.24 1.89
N LEU A 17 -12.99 13.60 2.80
CA LEU A 17 -12.69 12.28 3.36
C LEU A 17 -13.76 11.29 2.91
N LYS A 18 -13.35 10.08 2.52
CA LYS A 18 -14.23 8.92 2.46
C LYS A 18 -13.95 8.06 3.70
N VAL A 19 -14.98 7.82 4.50
CA VAL A 19 -14.94 6.97 5.69
C VAL A 19 -15.79 5.74 5.38
N GLY A 20 -15.19 4.56 5.33
CA GLY A 20 -15.88 3.30 5.10
C GLY A 20 -15.82 2.41 6.33
N LEU A 21 -16.92 1.74 6.67
CA LEU A 21 -16.92 0.67 7.68
C LEU A 21 -16.44 -0.62 7.01
N GLU A 22 -15.33 -1.15 7.51
CA GLU A 22 -14.71 -2.37 6.98
C GLU A 22 -15.52 -3.62 7.41
N GLY A 23 -15.41 -4.71 6.65
CA GLY A 23 -16.10 -5.97 6.94
C GLY A 23 -17.57 -6.05 6.52
N MET A 24 -18.15 -4.99 5.94
CA MET A 24 -19.56 -4.97 5.52
C MET A 24 -19.75 -5.19 4.00
N LYS A 25 -20.62 -6.15 3.63
CA LYS A 25 -21.08 -6.36 2.24
C LYS A 25 -22.62 -6.33 2.17
N PRO A 26 -23.24 -5.52 1.30
CA PRO A 26 -22.69 -4.37 0.56
C PRO A 26 -22.09 -3.27 1.48
N PRO A 27 -21.12 -2.46 1.01
CA PRO A 27 -20.37 -1.53 1.85
C PRO A 27 -21.22 -0.42 2.46
N VAL A 28 -20.89 -0.03 3.69
CA VAL A 28 -21.42 1.15 4.38
C VAL A 28 -20.33 2.22 4.41
N TRP A 29 -20.61 3.41 3.89
CA TRP A 29 -19.61 4.49 3.85
C TRP A 29 -20.24 5.88 3.83
N ARG A 30 -19.42 6.90 4.16
CA ARG A 30 -19.77 8.33 4.20
C ARG A 30 -18.66 9.14 3.53
N ARG A 31 -19.02 10.16 2.76
CA ARG A 31 -18.09 11.15 2.22
C ARG A 31 -18.34 12.48 2.89
N LEU A 32 -17.31 12.98 3.57
CA LEU A 32 -17.37 14.08 4.51
C LEU A 32 -16.39 15.17 4.08
N VAL A 33 -16.85 16.41 4.06
CA VAL A 33 -16.01 17.60 3.89
C VAL A 33 -15.85 18.26 5.25
N VAL A 34 -14.61 18.34 5.74
CA VAL A 34 -14.27 18.86 7.06
C VAL A 34 -13.17 19.93 6.98
N PRO A 35 -13.09 20.89 7.91
CA PRO A 35 -12.00 21.86 7.94
C PRO A 35 -10.65 21.17 8.15
N SER A 36 -9.62 21.56 7.40
CA SER A 36 -8.29 20.93 7.50
C SER A 36 -7.58 21.13 8.85
N ASP A 37 -8.05 22.08 9.66
CA ASP A 37 -7.47 22.47 10.95
C ASP A 37 -8.18 21.88 12.17
N ILE A 38 -9.10 20.93 11.96
CA ILE A 38 -9.72 20.16 13.06
C ILE A 38 -8.73 19.20 13.71
N THR A 39 -8.97 18.87 14.98
CA THR A 39 -8.24 17.82 15.71
C THR A 39 -8.76 16.44 15.34
N LEU A 40 -8.00 15.38 15.59
CA LEU A 40 -8.49 14.01 15.43
C LEU A 40 -9.62 13.70 16.42
N GLY A 41 -9.57 14.24 17.64
CA GLY A 41 -10.70 14.16 18.57
C GLY A 41 -11.99 14.81 18.01
N SER A 42 -11.88 15.90 17.24
CA SER A 42 -13.05 16.46 16.55
C SER A 42 -13.51 15.61 15.37
N LEU A 43 -12.60 14.88 14.73
CA LEU A 43 -12.93 13.94 13.66
C LEU A 43 -13.65 12.71 14.23
N HIS A 44 -13.29 12.26 15.43
CA HIS A 44 -14.00 11.23 16.19
C HIS A 44 -15.47 11.59 16.34
N ASP A 45 -15.80 12.76 16.89
CA ASP A 45 -17.20 13.20 17.04
C ASP A 45 -17.97 13.21 15.71
N VAL A 46 -17.29 13.58 14.62
CA VAL A 46 -17.88 13.61 13.27
C VAL A 46 -18.16 12.20 12.77
N ILE A 47 -17.28 11.23 13.02
CA ILE A 47 -17.48 9.83 12.65
C ILE A 47 -18.59 9.20 13.50
N GLN A 48 -18.63 9.50 14.80
CA GLN A 48 -19.68 9.05 15.72
C GLN A 48 -21.07 9.43 15.19
N GLU A 49 -21.27 10.72 14.87
CA GLU A 49 -22.52 11.19 14.27
C GLU A 49 -22.79 10.59 12.88
N ALA A 50 -21.74 10.41 12.06
CA ALA A 50 -21.89 9.90 10.69
C ALA A 50 -22.34 8.44 10.59
N PHE A 51 -22.04 7.64 11.61
CA PHE A 51 -22.37 6.21 11.67
C PHE A 51 -23.39 5.87 12.76
N GLY A 52 -23.83 6.84 13.56
CA GLY A 52 -24.88 6.65 14.59
C GLY A 52 -24.38 6.01 15.88
N TRP A 53 -23.09 6.14 16.17
CA TRP A 53 -22.46 5.68 17.41
C TRP A 53 -22.77 6.62 18.58
N GLN A 54 -22.65 6.11 19.81
CA GLN A 54 -23.04 6.79 21.04
C GLN A 54 -21.88 7.19 21.96
N ASP A 55 -20.64 7.01 21.50
CA ASP A 55 -19.41 7.34 22.23
C ASP A 55 -19.33 6.64 23.60
N MET A 56 -19.78 5.38 23.66
CA MET A 56 -19.81 4.58 24.90
C MET A 56 -18.54 3.75 25.11
N HIS A 57 -17.76 3.54 24.05
CA HIS A 57 -16.60 2.67 24.04
C HIS A 57 -15.31 3.43 23.73
N LEU A 58 -14.17 2.80 24.02
CA LEU A 58 -12.86 3.35 23.68
C LEU A 58 -12.63 3.35 22.16
N HIS A 59 -11.84 4.30 21.69
CA HIS A 59 -11.43 4.39 20.29
C HIS A 59 -9.95 4.72 20.14
N ALA A 60 -9.42 4.51 18.93
CA ALA A 60 -8.12 5.01 18.52
C ALA A 60 -8.07 5.25 17.02
N PHE A 61 -7.28 6.23 16.61
CA PHE A 61 -6.83 6.37 15.24
C PHE A 61 -5.43 5.78 15.08
N GLU A 62 -5.19 5.10 13.97
CA GLU A 62 -3.89 4.52 13.63
C GLU A 62 -3.47 4.95 12.23
N ASP A 63 -2.37 5.69 12.16
CA ASP A 63 -1.76 6.04 10.89
C ASP A 63 -0.91 4.87 10.35
N ARG A 64 -0.61 4.92 9.04
CA ARG A 64 0.19 3.88 8.37
C ARG A 64 1.63 3.76 8.87
N ALA A 65 2.13 4.72 9.64
CA ALA A 65 3.46 4.68 10.24
C ALA A 65 3.44 4.04 11.64
N GLY A 66 2.30 3.48 12.08
CA GLY A 66 2.11 2.90 13.41
C GLY A 66 1.89 3.94 14.51
N GLY A 67 1.62 5.20 14.13
CA GLY A 67 1.25 6.25 15.06
C GLY A 67 -0.18 6.03 15.55
N ARG A 68 -0.33 5.81 16.86
CA ARG A 68 -1.64 5.68 17.52
C ARG A 68 -2.04 6.99 18.19
N TYR A 69 -3.24 7.48 17.89
CA TYR A 69 -3.81 8.70 18.45
C TYR A 69 -5.09 8.34 19.22
N ALA A 70 -5.14 8.71 20.48
CA ALA A 70 -6.27 8.46 21.37
C ALA A 70 -6.19 9.41 22.57
N PRO A 71 -7.22 9.48 23.43
CA PRO A 71 -7.09 10.16 24.71
C PRO A 71 -5.96 9.51 25.55
N PRO A 72 -4.95 10.27 26.03
CA PRO A 72 -3.75 9.69 26.66
C PRO A 72 -3.98 8.88 27.94
N GLU A 73 -5.15 9.04 28.58
CA GLU A 73 -5.50 8.33 29.81
C GLU A 73 -6.21 7.00 29.56
N ASP A 74 -6.68 6.77 28.33
CA ASP A 74 -7.57 5.65 28.00
C ASP A 74 -6.80 4.38 27.65
N LEU A 75 -5.64 4.52 27.01
CA LEU A 75 -4.82 3.39 26.58
C LEU A 75 -3.61 3.20 27.49
N GLY A 76 -3.42 1.99 28.01
CA GLY A 76 -2.27 1.61 28.84
C GLY A 76 -0.93 1.53 28.09
N VAL A 77 -0.84 2.14 26.91
CA VAL A 77 0.31 2.17 26.00
C VAL A 77 0.59 3.61 25.57
N PRO A 78 1.82 3.95 25.13
CA PRO A 78 2.11 5.29 24.63
C PRO A 78 1.27 5.64 23.41
N VAL A 79 0.57 6.78 23.45
CA VAL A 79 -0.24 7.32 22.35
C VAL A 79 0.02 8.81 22.15
N PHE A 80 -0.24 9.29 20.94
CA PHE A 80 -0.34 10.72 20.65
C PHE A 80 -1.70 11.25 21.10
N ASP A 81 -1.72 12.45 21.69
CA ASP A 81 -2.95 13.10 22.12
C ASP A 81 -3.77 13.56 20.90
N GLU A 82 -4.95 12.95 20.71
CA GLU A 82 -5.83 13.24 19.58
C GLU A 82 -6.38 14.67 19.57
N GLU A 83 -6.40 15.34 20.73
CA GLU A 83 -6.81 16.76 20.84
C GLU A 83 -5.70 17.72 20.40
N GLU A 84 -4.45 17.25 20.27
CA GLU A 84 -3.31 18.03 19.77
C GLU A 84 -2.94 17.67 18.32
N ALA A 85 -3.31 16.48 17.86
CA ALA A 85 -3.12 16.00 16.50
C ALA A 85 -4.11 16.67 15.54
N VAL A 86 -3.61 17.42 14.56
CA VAL A 86 -4.44 18.16 13.59
C VAL A 86 -4.50 17.39 12.28
N LEU A 87 -5.69 17.33 11.66
CA LEU A 87 -5.95 16.57 10.43
C LEU A 87 -4.92 16.85 9.32
N THR A 88 -4.67 18.11 8.97
CA THR A 88 -3.67 18.46 7.94
C THR A 88 -2.22 18.06 8.30
N GLY A 89 -1.94 17.75 9.56
CA GLY A 89 -0.63 17.30 10.02
C GLY A 89 -0.48 15.77 9.96
N VAL A 90 -1.58 15.03 10.12
CA VAL A 90 -1.60 13.56 10.13
C VAL A 90 -1.94 13.01 8.74
N LEU A 91 -2.85 13.65 8.02
CA LEU A 91 -3.31 13.30 6.67
C LEU A 91 -3.16 14.50 5.72
N PRO A 92 -1.93 14.90 5.33
CA PRO A 92 -1.67 16.15 4.61
C PRO A 92 -2.18 16.25 3.17
N GLY A 93 -2.47 15.14 2.48
CA GLY A 93 -2.75 15.15 1.04
C GLY A 93 -3.68 14.04 0.55
N THR A 94 -4.15 14.20 -0.69
CA THR A 94 -4.97 13.20 -1.39
C THR A 94 -4.24 11.85 -1.47
N GLY A 95 -4.97 10.77 -1.17
CA GLY A 95 -4.46 9.40 -1.15
C GLY A 95 -3.99 8.93 0.23
N ASP A 96 -3.80 9.85 1.19
CA ASP A 96 -3.47 9.49 2.56
C ASP A 96 -4.62 8.71 3.21
N ARG A 97 -4.27 7.73 4.04
CA ARG A 97 -5.24 6.91 4.78
C ARG A 97 -4.84 6.72 6.23
N MET A 98 -5.84 6.55 7.07
CA MET A 98 -5.74 6.25 8.49
C MET A 98 -6.91 5.36 8.87
N ASP A 99 -6.68 4.44 9.80
CA ASP A 99 -7.72 3.59 10.33
C ASP A 99 -8.23 4.17 11.66
N TYR A 100 -9.53 4.03 11.92
CA TYR A 100 -10.21 4.45 13.14
C TYR A 100 -10.98 3.25 13.69
N THR A 101 -10.55 2.74 14.83
CA THR A 101 -11.23 1.64 15.53
C THR A 101 -12.07 2.23 16.65
N TYR A 102 -13.37 1.93 16.65
CA TYR A 102 -14.30 2.23 17.74
C TYR A 102 -14.75 0.92 18.38
N ASP A 103 -14.78 0.89 19.71
CA ASP A 103 -15.03 -0.30 20.52
C ASP A 103 -14.04 -1.45 20.27
N PHE A 104 -13.03 -1.60 21.13
CA PHE A 104 -12.07 -2.71 21.00
C PHE A 104 -12.66 -4.08 21.36
N GLY A 105 -13.90 -4.16 21.84
CA GLY A 105 -14.63 -5.42 21.97
C GLY A 105 -15.15 -5.89 20.61
N ASP A 106 -15.95 -5.04 19.97
CA ASP A 106 -16.64 -5.32 18.70
C ASP A 106 -15.79 -5.01 17.45
N ASP A 107 -14.68 -4.28 17.60
CA ASP A 107 -13.71 -3.91 16.57
C ASP A 107 -14.33 -3.20 15.35
N TRP A 108 -15.11 -2.13 15.58
CA TRP A 108 -15.68 -1.32 14.49
C TRP A 108 -14.60 -0.52 13.76
N LEU A 109 -13.95 -1.17 12.80
CA LEU A 109 -12.88 -0.60 11.99
C LEU A 109 -13.43 0.27 10.86
N HIS A 110 -13.11 1.55 10.90
CA HIS A 110 -13.42 2.50 9.84
C HIS A 110 -12.14 2.94 9.14
N ARG A 111 -12.09 2.79 7.82
CA ARG A 111 -10.99 3.31 7.01
C ARG A 111 -11.29 4.70 6.49
N ILE A 112 -10.42 5.65 6.83
CA ILE A 112 -10.51 7.05 6.41
C ILE A 112 -9.53 7.27 5.26
N THR A 113 -10.01 7.74 4.11
CA THR A 113 -9.20 8.06 2.92
C THR A 113 -9.40 9.52 2.53
N VAL A 114 -8.31 10.26 2.33
CA VAL A 114 -8.37 11.63 1.79
C VAL A 114 -8.56 11.57 0.28
N GLU A 115 -9.73 11.98 -0.22
CA GLU A 115 -9.99 12.08 -1.66
C GLU A 115 -9.52 13.42 -2.24
N GLY A 116 -9.48 14.47 -1.42
CA GLY A 116 -9.15 15.82 -1.89
C GLY A 116 -8.80 16.77 -0.76
N VAL A 117 -7.82 17.64 -0.99
CA VAL A 117 -7.54 18.80 -0.14
C VAL A 117 -7.61 20.06 -1.00
N ARG A 118 -8.50 20.98 -0.64
CA ARG A 118 -8.73 22.22 -1.42
C ARG A 118 -8.94 23.42 -0.53
N LEU A 119 -8.82 24.61 -1.11
CA LEU A 119 -9.20 25.83 -0.43
C LEU A 119 -10.71 25.82 -0.13
N ALA A 120 -11.07 26.31 1.05
CA ALA A 120 -12.45 26.45 1.48
C ALA A 120 -13.12 27.56 0.65
N GLU A 121 -14.34 27.31 0.18
CA GLU A 121 -15.20 28.33 -0.40
C GLU A 121 -15.81 29.23 0.69
N GLU A 122 -16.48 30.32 0.29
CA GLU A 122 -17.10 31.25 1.25
C GLU A 122 -18.22 30.54 2.02
N GLY A 123 -18.07 30.44 3.35
CA GLY A 123 -19.00 29.73 4.24
C GLY A 123 -18.68 28.23 4.44
N GLU A 124 -17.72 27.67 3.71
CA GLU A 124 -17.29 26.30 3.92
C GLU A 124 -16.34 26.14 5.10
N GLY A 125 -16.46 24.98 5.75
CA GLY A 125 -15.63 24.63 6.88
C GLY A 125 -16.03 25.38 8.16
N GLU A 126 -17.28 25.81 8.33
CA GLU A 126 -17.84 26.15 9.65
C GLU A 126 -18.30 24.89 10.40
N HIS A 127 -18.85 23.92 9.66
CA HIS A 127 -19.33 22.63 10.12
C HIS A 127 -18.87 21.52 9.15
N ALA A 128 -18.97 20.25 9.56
CA ALA A 128 -18.77 19.12 8.66
C ALA A 128 -19.98 18.96 7.73
N VAL A 129 -19.73 18.60 6.46
CA VAL A 129 -20.78 18.42 5.44
C VAL A 129 -20.67 17.02 4.86
N CYS A 130 -21.79 16.31 4.72
CA CYS A 130 -21.82 15.03 4.02
C CYS A 130 -22.22 15.25 2.55
N THR A 131 -21.36 14.83 1.62
CA THR A 131 -21.60 14.99 0.17
C THR A 131 -21.98 13.69 -0.52
N GLY A 132 -21.96 12.56 0.20
CA GLY A 132 -22.34 11.25 -0.33
C GLY A 132 -22.20 10.16 0.72
N GLY A 133 -22.78 9.00 0.47
CA GLY A 133 -22.71 7.85 1.36
C GLY A 133 -23.61 6.73 0.89
N ARG A 134 -23.55 5.59 1.58
CA ARG A 134 -24.35 4.41 1.25
C ARG A 134 -24.82 3.70 2.51
N ARG A 135 -26.07 3.21 2.46
CA ARG A 135 -26.78 2.42 3.47
C ARG A 135 -27.07 3.15 4.79
N ALA A 136 -28.21 2.81 5.37
CA ALA A 136 -28.55 3.21 6.74
C ALA A 136 -27.69 2.41 7.72
N MET A 137 -27.44 3.01 8.89
CA MET A 137 -26.86 2.30 10.04
C MET A 137 -27.97 2.11 11.09
N PRO A 138 -28.24 0.87 11.53
CA PRO A 138 -29.11 0.66 12.69
C PRO A 138 -28.35 1.02 13.99
N PRO A 139 -29.04 1.10 15.13
CA PRO A 139 -28.38 1.10 16.43
C PRO A 139 -27.51 -0.17 16.54
N ALA A 140 -26.19 0.00 16.55
CA ALA A 140 -25.24 -1.10 16.37
C ALA A 140 -24.26 -1.29 17.53
N GLU A 141 -24.45 -0.57 18.64
CA GLU A 141 -23.65 -0.76 19.85
C GLU A 141 -23.83 -2.18 20.40
N ASP A 142 -22.73 -2.80 20.86
CA ASP A 142 -22.68 -4.14 21.45
C ASP A 142 -23.27 -5.27 20.58
N LEU A 143 -23.30 -5.11 19.25
CA LEU A 143 -23.86 -6.13 18.34
C LEU A 143 -22.88 -7.25 17.99
N GLY A 144 -21.61 -7.19 18.40
CA GLY A 144 -20.58 -8.15 18.00
C GLY A 144 -19.93 -7.78 16.66
N GLY A 145 -19.74 -6.48 16.42
CA GLY A 145 -19.00 -5.98 15.27
C GLY A 145 -19.70 -6.16 13.92
N ALA A 146 -18.94 -6.02 12.84
CA ALA A 146 -19.44 -6.09 11.47
C ALA A 146 -20.20 -7.40 11.17
N TRP A 147 -19.76 -8.52 11.74
CA TRP A 147 -20.42 -9.81 11.61
C TRP A 147 -21.81 -9.84 12.25
N GLY A 148 -21.91 -9.39 13.50
CA GLY A 148 -23.21 -9.34 14.19
C GLY A 148 -24.19 -8.37 13.53
N LEU A 149 -23.71 -7.25 12.99
CA LEU A 149 -24.52 -6.36 12.16
C LEU A 149 -24.96 -7.03 10.85
N ALA A 150 -24.06 -7.75 10.17
CA ALA A 150 -24.40 -8.47 8.94
C ALA A 150 -25.49 -9.52 9.19
N GLU A 151 -25.35 -10.31 10.26
CA GLU A 151 -26.34 -11.31 10.69
C GLU A 151 -27.68 -10.64 11.04
N LEU A 152 -27.68 -9.56 11.82
CA LEU A 152 -28.90 -8.81 12.15
C LEU A 152 -29.62 -8.32 10.89
N LEU A 153 -28.89 -7.76 9.92
CA LEU A 153 -29.45 -7.27 8.66
C LEU A 153 -29.95 -8.43 7.79
N GLU A 154 -29.31 -9.59 7.83
CA GLU A 154 -29.78 -10.81 7.17
C GLU A 154 -31.12 -11.28 7.76
N ARG A 155 -31.20 -11.38 9.09
CA ARG A 155 -32.44 -11.73 9.82
C ARG A 155 -33.57 -10.73 9.54
N TYR A 156 -33.26 -9.43 9.48
CA TYR A 156 -34.20 -8.40 9.06
C TYR A 156 -34.68 -8.60 7.61
N ALA A 157 -33.78 -8.95 6.71
CA ALA A 157 -34.12 -9.19 5.31
C ALA A 157 -34.95 -10.47 5.11
N ASP A 158 -34.80 -11.46 6.00
CA ASP A 158 -35.55 -12.72 6.00
C ASP A 158 -36.95 -12.60 6.64
N GLY A 159 -37.28 -11.44 7.20
CA GLY A 159 -38.61 -11.18 7.75
C GLY A 159 -38.80 -11.75 9.15
N GLU A 160 -37.73 -12.12 9.84
CA GLU A 160 -37.79 -12.68 11.19
C GLU A 160 -38.35 -11.64 12.17
N ARG A 161 -39.29 -12.05 13.03
CA ARG A 161 -39.94 -11.16 14.00
C ARG A 161 -39.92 -11.80 15.39
N PRO A 162 -38.90 -11.49 16.21
CA PRO A 162 -38.84 -11.92 17.59
C PRO A 162 -40.05 -11.42 18.37
N SER A 163 -40.62 -12.29 19.20
CA SER A 163 -41.72 -11.94 20.08
C SER A 163 -41.21 -11.67 21.49
N PRO A 164 -41.54 -10.52 22.11
CA PRO A 164 -41.11 -10.25 23.48
C PRO A 164 -41.88 -11.10 24.50
N THR A 165 -41.22 -11.39 25.61
CA THR A 165 -41.85 -11.94 26.81
C THR A 165 -42.30 -10.80 27.72
N VAL A 166 -43.57 -10.85 28.15
CA VAL A 166 -44.12 -9.85 29.07
C VAL A 166 -43.84 -10.26 30.52
N VAL A 167 -43.00 -9.48 31.20
CA VAL A 167 -42.63 -9.71 32.60
C VAL A 167 -43.44 -8.78 33.51
N ARG A 168 -44.05 -9.36 34.54
CA ARG A 168 -44.86 -8.62 35.54
C ARG A 168 -44.26 -8.76 36.91
N HIS A 169 -43.74 -7.66 37.46
CA HIS A 169 -43.19 -7.64 38.80
C HIS A 169 -43.47 -6.30 39.51
N GLY A 170 -43.94 -6.37 40.76
CA GLY A 170 -44.16 -5.18 41.60
C GLY A 170 -45.26 -4.20 41.14
N GLY A 171 -46.16 -4.60 40.24
CA GLY A 171 -47.21 -3.72 39.69
C GLY A 171 -46.80 -2.96 38.42
N GLY A 172 -45.58 -3.16 37.92
CA GLY A 172 -45.16 -2.75 36.58
C GLY A 172 -45.20 -3.91 35.59
N GLU A 173 -45.38 -3.59 34.32
CA GLU A 173 -45.34 -4.51 33.17
C GLU A 173 -44.30 -3.94 32.20
N TRP A 174 -43.31 -4.77 31.84
CA TRP A 174 -42.31 -4.44 30.81
C TRP A 174 -42.10 -5.65 29.90
N VAL A 175 -41.52 -5.39 28.73
CA VAL A 175 -41.19 -6.40 27.72
C VAL A 175 -39.71 -6.73 27.79
N GLU A 176 -39.37 -8.01 27.67
CA GLU A 176 -38.00 -8.51 27.57
C GLU A 176 -37.87 -9.37 26.31
N TYR A 177 -36.74 -9.24 25.61
CA TYR A 177 -36.37 -10.09 24.48
C TYR A 177 -35.31 -11.11 24.93
N ASP A 178 -35.15 -12.19 24.17
CA ASP A 178 -34.20 -13.25 24.51
C ASP A 178 -32.73 -12.81 24.36
N GLY A 179 -32.47 -11.72 23.62
CA GLY A 179 -31.16 -11.07 23.51
C GLY A 179 -31.23 -9.69 22.84
N LEU A 180 -30.11 -8.96 22.87
CA LEU A 180 -29.99 -7.61 22.31
C LEU A 180 -30.32 -7.59 20.81
N HIS A 181 -29.84 -8.57 20.05
CA HIS A 181 -30.14 -8.72 18.63
C HIS A 181 -31.65 -8.78 18.36
N ASP A 182 -32.41 -9.48 19.19
CA ASP A 182 -33.87 -9.62 19.03
C ASP A 182 -34.63 -8.33 19.35
N GLU A 183 -34.17 -7.61 20.38
CA GLU A 183 -34.69 -6.30 20.75
C GLU A 183 -34.46 -5.28 19.64
N VAL A 184 -33.21 -5.18 19.15
CA VAL A 184 -32.86 -4.27 18.05
C VAL A 184 -33.64 -4.64 16.80
N LEU A 185 -33.68 -5.92 16.44
CA LEU A 185 -34.41 -6.39 15.25
C LEU A 185 -35.90 -6.02 15.30
N ALA A 186 -36.54 -6.16 16.46
CA ALA A 186 -37.92 -5.75 16.65
C ALA A 186 -38.10 -4.23 16.50
N GLY A 187 -37.19 -3.44 17.09
CA GLY A 187 -37.16 -1.98 16.96
C GLY A 187 -37.06 -1.51 15.50
N LEU A 188 -36.20 -2.16 14.70
CA LEU A 188 -36.06 -1.83 13.27
C LEU A 188 -37.37 -1.97 12.50
N TYR A 189 -38.19 -2.98 12.79
CA TYR A 189 -39.50 -3.13 12.15
C TYR A 189 -40.53 -2.10 12.61
N ASP A 190 -40.51 -1.74 13.90
CA ASP A 190 -41.44 -0.76 14.47
C ASP A 190 -41.16 0.64 13.92
N GLU A 191 -39.89 0.97 13.69
CA GLU A 191 -39.45 2.22 13.09
C GLU A 191 -39.56 2.25 11.55
N GLY A 192 -39.76 1.09 10.92
CA GLY A 192 -39.82 0.96 9.46
C GLY A 192 -38.47 1.18 8.79
N PHE A 193 -37.40 0.63 9.37
CA PHE A 193 -36.03 0.75 8.91
C PHE A 193 -35.86 0.28 7.45
N ASP A 194 -35.17 1.09 6.64
CA ASP A 194 -34.76 0.72 5.28
C ASP A 194 -33.22 0.64 5.22
N PRO A 195 -32.63 -0.58 5.13
CA PRO A 195 -31.18 -0.76 5.14
C PRO A 195 -30.47 -0.12 3.93
N ALA A 196 -31.20 0.20 2.85
CA ALA A 196 -30.65 0.86 1.68
C ALA A 196 -30.76 2.40 1.74
N ALA A 197 -31.63 2.95 2.59
CA ALA A 197 -31.89 4.38 2.64
C ALA A 197 -30.69 5.16 3.20
N PHE A 198 -30.30 6.23 2.52
CA PHE A 198 -29.31 7.18 3.02
C PHE A 198 -29.54 8.56 2.39
N ASP A 199 -29.62 9.61 3.22
CA ASP A 199 -29.75 11.00 2.78
C ASP A 199 -28.56 11.85 3.29
N PRO A 200 -27.63 12.24 2.40
CA PRO A 200 -26.52 13.12 2.77
C PRO A 200 -26.95 14.47 3.36
N ALA A 201 -28.11 15.00 2.97
CA ALA A 201 -28.62 16.28 3.46
C ALA A 201 -29.17 16.17 4.89
N GLU A 202 -29.75 15.02 5.24
CA GLU A 202 -30.11 14.71 6.62
C GLU A 202 -28.88 14.62 7.52
N LEU A 203 -27.88 13.85 7.10
CA LEU A 203 -26.65 13.74 7.88
C LEU A 203 -25.92 15.08 8.01
N THR A 204 -25.90 15.91 6.96
CA THR A 204 -25.34 17.27 7.03
C THR A 204 -26.04 18.14 8.08
N ARG A 205 -27.37 18.03 8.24
CA ARG A 205 -28.10 18.77 9.29
C ARG A 205 -27.72 18.31 10.69
N ALA A 206 -27.45 17.02 10.86
CA ALA A 206 -27.02 16.44 12.13
C ALA A 206 -25.58 16.87 12.46
N LEU A 207 -24.66 16.75 11.50
CA LEU A 207 -23.26 17.20 11.60
C LEU A 207 -23.11 18.70 11.89
N ALA A 208 -24.08 19.53 11.49
CA ALA A 208 -24.09 20.96 11.83
C ALA A 208 -24.17 21.22 13.35
N GLN A 209 -24.65 20.26 14.14
CA GLN A 209 -24.71 20.34 15.61
C GLN A 209 -23.42 19.88 16.29
N VAL A 210 -22.50 19.23 15.56
CA VAL A 210 -21.24 18.71 16.11
C VAL A 210 -20.25 19.86 16.29
N PRO A 211 -19.75 20.13 17.52
CA PRO A 211 -18.82 21.21 17.77
C PRO A 211 -17.42 20.86 17.26
N LEU A 212 -16.92 21.61 16.27
CA LEU A 212 -15.59 21.34 15.72
C LEU A 212 -14.46 21.92 16.58
N ARG A 213 -13.64 21.05 17.17
CA ARG A 213 -12.44 21.44 17.92
C ARG A 213 -11.29 21.70 16.96
N ARG A 214 -10.69 22.89 17.07
CA ARG A 214 -9.55 23.34 16.24
C ARG A 214 -8.42 23.81 17.12
N ARG A 215 -7.20 23.58 16.66
CA ARG A 215 -6.00 24.01 17.38
C ARG A 215 -5.87 25.54 17.39
N LYS A 216 -6.11 26.17 18.55
CA LYS A 216 -5.94 27.62 18.72
C LYS A 216 -4.49 28.05 18.50
N LYS A 217 -4.25 29.07 17.66
CA LYS A 217 -2.96 29.76 17.55
C LYS A 217 -2.54 30.31 18.93
N GLY A 218 -1.61 29.65 19.61
CA GLY A 218 -0.87 30.21 20.75
C GLY A 218 -0.90 29.44 22.08
N SER A 219 -1.50 28.24 22.17
CA SER A 219 -1.39 27.43 23.40
C SER A 219 -0.01 26.77 23.50
N LYS A 220 0.94 27.41 24.20
CA LYS A 220 1.99 26.65 24.88
C LYS A 220 1.32 25.98 26.08
N GLY A 221 1.35 24.65 26.12
CA GLY A 221 0.78 23.80 27.17
C GLY A 221 0.77 24.47 28.55
N SER A 222 -0.43 24.87 28.98
CA SER A 222 -0.68 25.34 30.33
C SER A 222 -0.51 24.14 31.27
N ARG A 223 0.64 24.07 31.96
CA ARG A 223 0.78 23.23 33.16
C ARG A 223 -0.30 23.65 34.16
N ARG A 224 -1.40 22.92 34.20
CA ARG A 224 -2.41 23.04 35.24
C ARG A 224 -1.81 22.45 36.52
N ARG A 225 -1.43 23.33 37.45
CA ARG A 225 -1.12 22.93 38.83
C ARG A 225 -2.39 22.35 39.44
N VAL A 226 -2.40 21.05 39.71
CA VAL A 226 -3.34 20.46 40.66
C VAL A 226 -2.84 20.83 42.05
N ALA A 227 -3.61 21.67 42.73
CA ALA A 227 -3.40 22.01 44.13
C ALA A 227 -3.89 20.85 45.01
N ALA A 228 -3.04 20.40 45.93
CA ALA A 228 -3.36 19.41 46.94
C ALA A 228 -4.10 20.05 48.14
N GLY A 229 -5.03 19.29 48.71
CA GLY A 229 -5.65 19.48 50.03
C GLY A 229 -6.99 18.72 50.06
N ASP A 230 -7.39 17.97 51.07
CA ASP A 230 -6.82 17.53 52.34
C ASP A 230 -7.63 16.28 52.75
N GLY A 231 -7.00 15.24 53.28
CA GLY A 231 -7.69 14.07 53.83
C GLY A 231 -6.71 13.11 54.54
N PRO A 232 -6.96 12.67 55.79
CA PRO A 232 -5.86 12.37 56.71
C PRO A 232 -5.56 10.87 56.91
N ALA A 233 -4.27 10.62 57.16
CA ALA A 233 -3.68 9.70 58.12
C ALA A 233 -4.01 8.19 58.07
N GLY A 234 -2.99 7.40 57.73
CA GLY A 234 -2.96 5.96 57.96
C GLY A 234 -1.61 5.30 57.68
N THR A 235 -0.65 5.51 58.59
CA THR A 235 0.47 4.58 58.93
C THR A 235 1.35 3.95 57.84
N ARG A 236 2.54 4.54 57.66
CA ARG A 236 3.83 3.87 57.34
C ARG A 236 4.43 3.32 58.65
N PRO A 237 5.32 2.28 58.66
CA PRO A 237 6.70 2.45 58.17
C PRO A 237 7.44 1.20 57.63
N GLY A 238 8.42 1.47 56.76
CA GLY A 238 9.42 0.49 56.31
C GLY A 238 10.51 1.12 55.43
N ARG A 239 11.31 2.02 56.01
CA ARG A 239 12.45 2.73 55.40
C ARG A 239 13.43 1.83 54.64
N ARG A 240 13.90 2.27 53.47
CA ARG A 240 15.34 2.33 53.12
C ARG A 240 15.64 3.42 52.07
N GLY A 241 16.50 4.37 52.48
CA GLY A 241 17.53 4.99 51.66
C GLY A 241 17.13 5.87 50.46
N ARG A 242 16.91 7.17 50.70
CA ARG A 242 17.12 8.23 49.70
C ARG A 242 18.59 8.23 49.25
N GLN A 243 18.82 8.06 47.95
CA GLN A 243 19.95 8.66 47.23
C GLN A 243 19.38 9.49 46.08
N GLY A 244 19.95 10.69 45.90
CA GLY A 244 19.33 11.81 45.22
C GLY A 244 18.88 11.53 43.78
N GLU A 245 17.70 12.07 43.48
CA GLU A 245 17.20 12.28 42.12
C GLU A 245 18.21 13.14 41.35
N ARG A 246 19.15 12.48 40.68
CA ARG A 246 19.81 13.07 39.52
C ARG A 246 18.81 12.96 38.38
N GLN A 247 18.30 14.12 37.96
CA GLN A 247 17.54 14.24 36.72
C GLN A 247 18.23 13.47 35.61
N VAL A 248 17.48 12.60 34.94
CA VAL A 248 17.92 11.93 33.73
C VAL A 248 18.18 13.02 32.67
N PRO A 249 19.38 13.07 32.06
CA PRO A 249 19.66 14.02 30.99
C PRO A 249 18.64 13.89 29.85
N GLN A 250 18.31 15.00 29.18
CA GLN A 250 17.51 14.95 27.96
C GLN A 250 18.12 13.94 26.97
N GLY A 251 17.29 13.06 26.40
CA GLY A 251 17.75 12.02 25.49
C GLY A 251 18.14 10.69 26.16
N MET A 252 17.83 10.44 27.44
CA MET A 252 18.03 9.14 28.11
C MET A 252 16.83 8.70 28.96
N TYR A 253 16.63 7.40 29.15
CA TYR A 253 15.68 6.80 30.10
C TYR A 253 16.37 5.78 31.02
N ARG A 254 15.72 5.42 32.12
CA ARG A 254 16.24 4.43 33.08
C ARG A 254 15.44 3.14 32.95
N CYS A 255 16.12 2.06 32.59
CA CYS A 255 15.51 0.73 32.41
C CYS A 255 15.28 0.03 33.76
N GLU A 256 14.40 -0.98 33.80
CA GLU A 256 14.12 -1.79 34.99
C GLU A 256 15.35 -2.54 35.54
N CYS A 257 16.39 -2.74 34.71
CA CYS A 257 17.68 -3.28 35.14
C CYS A 257 18.51 -2.30 35.99
N GLY A 258 18.10 -1.03 36.09
CA GLY A 258 18.74 0.01 36.90
C GLY A 258 19.79 0.88 36.18
N GLU A 259 20.12 0.55 34.92
CA GLU A 259 21.05 1.30 34.06
C GLU A 259 20.36 2.41 33.26
N LEU A 260 21.14 3.39 32.78
CA LEU A 260 20.68 4.49 31.92
C LEU A 260 20.91 4.18 30.45
N HIS A 261 19.87 4.25 29.64
CA HIS A 261 19.87 4.01 28.20
C HIS A 261 19.56 5.30 27.44
N PRO A 262 20.10 5.52 26.23
CA PRO A 262 19.62 6.57 25.34
C PRO A 262 18.12 6.42 25.07
N LEU A 263 17.38 7.53 25.01
CA LEU A 263 16.04 7.56 24.44
C LEU A 263 16.18 7.22 22.95
N PRO A 264 15.35 6.32 22.40
CA PRO A 264 15.34 6.09 20.96
C PRO A 264 14.94 7.40 20.26
N GLY A 265 15.82 7.92 19.40
CA GLY A 265 15.57 9.15 18.62
C GLY A 265 16.67 10.20 18.75
N ASP A 266 17.82 9.93 18.12
CA ASP A 266 18.64 10.90 17.35
C ASP A 266 19.91 10.17 16.91
N GLY A 267 19.76 9.25 15.95
CA GLY A 267 20.82 8.41 15.41
C GLY A 267 20.27 7.05 15.03
N ASP A 268 20.15 6.83 13.72
CA ASP A 268 19.66 5.63 13.04
C ASP A 268 18.15 5.34 13.21
N ALA A 269 17.41 5.68 12.16
CA ALA A 269 16.13 5.09 11.84
C ALA A 269 16.32 3.58 11.65
N VAL A 270 15.62 2.79 12.46
CA VAL A 270 15.39 1.34 12.31
C VAL A 270 14.05 1.09 12.98
N GLY A 271 12.96 0.64 12.35
CA GLY A 271 12.53 0.55 10.96
C GLY A 271 11.00 0.78 11.00
N GLU A 272 10.45 1.60 10.10
CA GLU A 272 9.60 1.10 9.01
C GLU A 272 8.55 0.09 9.50
N GLY A 273 7.33 0.58 9.77
CA GLY A 273 6.14 -0.24 9.54
C GLY A 273 6.18 -0.58 8.06
N GLU A 274 6.44 -1.84 7.77
CA GLU A 274 6.80 -2.31 6.44
C GLU A 274 5.62 -2.06 5.47
N SER A 275 5.72 -1.00 4.67
CA SER A 275 5.05 -1.01 3.36
C SER A 275 5.52 -2.28 2.62
N PRO A 276 4.80 -2.84 1.63
CA PRO A 276 5.37 -3.90 0.81
C PRO A 276 6.76 -3.52 0.25
N ALA A 277 7.01 -2.23 -0.01
CA ALA A 277 8.34 -1.73 -0.33
C ALA A 277 9.33 -1.76 0.85
N GLY A 278 8.91 -1.47 2.08
CA GLY A 278 9.72 -1.58 3.30
C GLY A 278 9.99 -3.04 3.72
N LEU A 279 9.04 -3.94 3.51
CA LEU A 279 9.17 -5.39 3.72
C LEU A 279 10.12 -6.00 2.67
N LEU A 280 10.06 -5.51 1.43
CA LEU A 280 10.98 -5.91 0.37
C LEU A 280 12.34 -5.20 0.50
N ASP A 281 12.41 -3.97 1.01
CA ASP A 281 13.67 -3.24 1.27
C ASP A 281 14.40 -3.79 2.50
N ALA A 282 13.69 -4.19 3.55
CA ALA A 282 14.23 -4.93 4.70
C ALA A 282 14.85 -6.28 4.29
N VAL A 283 14.41 -6.84 3.14
CA VAL A 283 14.86 -8.11 2.57
C VAL A 283 15.67 -7.93 1.26
N ASP A 284 15.96 -6.68 0.83
CA ASP A 284 16.61 -6.29 -0.45
C ASP A 284 16.09 -7.04 -1.69
N VAL A 285 14.76 -7.25 -1.78
CA VAL A 285 14.12 -7.95 -2.90
C VAL A 285 13.95 -6.99 -4.08
N ARG A 286 14.89 -7.05 -5.02
CA ARG A 286 14.79 -6.37 -6.31
C ARG A 286 14.10 -7.25 -7.34
N LEU A 287 12.94 -6.81 -7.81
CA LEU A 287 12.19 -7.55 -8.82
C LEU A 287 12.95 -7.60 -10.15
N PRO A 288 12.96 -8.76 -10.84
CA PRO A 288 13.51 -8.86 -12.19
C PRO A 288 12.72 -7.98 -13.16
N ALA A 289 13.41 -7.47 -14.18
CA ALA A 289 12.73 -6.72 -15.22
C ALA A 289 12.00 -7.68 -16.15
N VAL A 290 10.72 -7.43 -16.39
CA VAL A 290 9.89 -8.27 -17.25
C VAL A 290 9.73 -7.65 -18.64
N ARG A 291 9.34 -8.44 -19.63
CA ARG A 291 8.86 -7.94 -20.91
C ARG A 291 7.34 -7.98 -20.88
N LEU A 292 6.71 -6.88 -21.26
CA LEU A 292 5.26 -6.81 -21.41
C LEU A 292 4.90 -6.55 -22.88
N PRO A 293 3.81 -7.14 -23.37
CA PRO A 293 3.22 -6.76 -24.64
C PRO A 293 2.87 -5.26 -24.68
N GLY A 294 2.69 -4.72 -25.88
CA GLY A 294 2.20 -3.36 -26.03
C GLY A 294 0.77 -3.21 -25.52
N GLU A 295 0.39 -1.98 -25.18
CA GLU A 295 -0.94 -1.63 -24.66
C GLU A 295 -2.09 -2.18 -25.51
N ALA A 296 -1.99 -2.07 -26.84
CA ALA A 296 -2.99 -2.60 -27.77
C ALA A 296 -3.09 -4.15 -27.80
N GLU A 297 -2.07 -4.86 -27.35
CA GLU A 297 -2.13 -6.32 -27.20
C GLU A 297 -2.71 -6.70 -25.84
N LEU A 298 -2.35 -5.97 -24.78
CA LEU A 298 -2.96 -6.12 -23.46
C LEU A 298 -4.46 -5.81 -23.48
N ALA A 299 -4.87 -4.73 -24.14
CA ALA A 299 -6.29 -4.37 -24.29
C ALA A 299 -7.06 -5.46 -25.05
N ARG A 300 -6.49 -6.01 -26.14
CA ARG A 300 -7.07 -7.17 -26.82
C ARG A 300 -7.19 -8.39 -25.90
N ALA A 301 -6.24 -8.63 -25.02
CA ALA A 301 -6.34 -9.70 -24.03
C ALA A 301 -7.47 -9.43 -23.01
N VAL A 302 -7.70 -8.17 -22.60
CA VAL A 302 -8.82 -7.80 -21.72
C VAL A 302 -10.18 -8.11 -22.36
N HIS A 303 -10.34 -7.84 -23.67
CA HIS A 303 -11.57 -8.18 -24.41
C HIS A 303 -11.89 -9.68 -24.39
N GLU A 304 -10.87 -10.53 -24.24
CA GLU A 304 -11.03 -11.99 -24.16
C GLU A 304 -11.31 -12.49 -22.73
N VAL A 305 -11.37 -11.61 -21.71
CA VAL A 305 -11.69 -11.96 -20.32
C VAL A 305 -13.21 -11.99 -20.12
N PRO A 306 -13.88 -13.15 -20.08
CA PRO A 306 -15.33 -13.22 -20.20
C PRO A 306 -16.06 -12.61 -18.99
N ALA A 307 -15.57 -12.86 -17.77
CA ALA A 307 -16.16 -12.41 -16.52
C ALA A 307 -16.05 -10.88 -16.35
N PHE A 308 -14.88 -10.30 -16.65
CA PHE A 308 -14.69 -8.85 -16.63
C PHE A 308 -15.57 -8.16 -17.68
N MET A 309 -15.59 -8.67 -18.92
CA MET A 309 -16.42 -8.09 -19.97
C MET A 309 -17.92 -8.27 -19.69
N ALA A 310 -18.32 -9.31 -18.95
CA ALA A 310 -19.68 -9.46 -18.45
C ALA A 310 -20.06 -8.35 -17.46
N ALA A 311 -19.16 -7.97 -16.54
CA ALA A 311 -19.37 -6.84 -15.62
C ALA A 311 -19.52 -5.51 -16.39
N VAL A 312 -18.68 -5.26 -17.41
CA VAL A 312 -18.79 -4.07 -18.28
C VAL A 312 -20.13 -4.05 -19.03
N ARG A 313 -20.56 -5.19 -19.59
CA ARG A 313 -21.87 -5.30 -20.25
C ARG A 313 -23.03 -5.12 -19.29
N LEU A 314 -22.92 -5.56 -18.03
CA LEU A 314 -23.92 -5.31 -16.99
C LEU A 314 -24.06 -3.82 -16.66
N GLY A 315 -22.94 -3.11 -16.50
CA GLY A 315 -22.96 -1.65 -16.32
C GLY A 315 -23.71 -0.93 -17.44
N ARG A 316 -23.42 -1.28 -18.70
CA ARG A 316 -24.13 -0.75 -19.87
C ARG A 316 -25.60 -1.13 -19.88
N TRP A 317 -25.91 -2.37 -19.53
CA TRP A 317 -27.28 -2.85 -19.44
C TRP A 317 -28.09 -2.10 -18.37
N CYS A 318 -27.43 -1.53 -17.35
CA CYS A 318 -28.05 -0.74 -16.29
C CYS A 318 -28.37 0.72 -16.65
N VAL A 319 -27.97 1.24 -17.82
CA VAL A 319 -28.23 2.65 -18.25
C VAL A 319 -29.73 3.04 -18.17
N GLY A 320 -30.64 2.08 -18.40
CA GLY A 320 -32.09 2.31 -18.34
C GLY A 320 -32.69 2.32 -16.92
N GLY A 321 -31.89 2.11 -15.88
CA GLY A 321 -32.32 1.95 -14.50
C GLY A 321 -33.05 0.62 -14.27
N ARG A 322 -32.40 -0.33 -13.57
CA ARG A 322 -32.93 -1.68 -13.32
C ARG A 322 -33.46 -1.83 -11.91
N GLU A 323 -34.66 -2.40 -11.77
CA GLU A 323 -35.24 -2.62 -10.43
C GLU A 323 -34.52 -3.74 -9.68
N LEU A 324 -34.19 -3.46 -8.43
CA LEU A 324 -33.60 -4.43 -7.53
C LEU A 324 -34.65 -4.97 -6.55
N THR A 325 -34.29 -6.06 -5.89
CA THR A 325 -34.93 -6.53 -4.67
C THR A 325 -34.46 -5.64 -3.50
N PRO A 326 -35.14 -5.68 -2.33
CA PRO A 326 -34.65 -5.03 -1.12
C PRO A 326 -33.25 -5.48 -0.68
N LYS A 327 -32.81 -6.68 -1.10
CA LYS A 327 -31.46 -7.22 -0.87
C LYS A 327 -30.41 -6.67 -1.87
N GLY A 328 -30.78 -5.73 -2.75
CA GLY A 328 -29.86 -5.15 -3.75
C GLY A 328 -29.56 -6.06 -4.96
N LEU A 329 -30.28 -7.17 -5.10
CA LEU A 329 -30.11 -8.14 -6.20
C LEU A 329 -31.09 -7.86 -7.34
N LEU A 330 -30.73 -8.25 -8.57
CA LEU A 330 -31.66 -8.21 -9.70
C LEU A 330 -32.89 -9.09 -9.41
N ARG A 331 -34.08 -8.63 -9.76
CA ARG A 331 -35.29 -9.48 -9.67
C ARG A 331 -35.16 -10.68 -10.62
N PRO A 332 -35.77 -11.86 -10.34
CA PRO A 332 -35.58 -13.07 -11.15
C PRO A 332 -35.90 -12.90 -12.66
N ARG A 333 -36.83 -12.01 -13.00
CA ARG A 333 -37.10 -11.66 -14.40
C ARG A 333 -35.94 -10.88 -15.03
N LEU A 334 -35.41 -9.92 -14.30
CA LEU A 334 -34.30 -9.07 -14.72
C LEU A 334 -32.98 -9.84 -14.75
N ALA A 335 -32.74 -10.76 -13.82
CA ALA A 335 -31.59 -11.67 -13.86
C ALA A 335 -31.58 -12.51 -15.14
N ARG A 336 -32.73 -13.08 -15.54
CA ARG A 336 -32.85 -13.81 -16.81
C ARG A 336 -32.66 -12.93 -18.05
N GLN A 337 -33.14 -11.69 -17.99
CA GLN A 337 -32.88 -10.71 -19.05
C GLN A 337 -31.41 -10.33 -19.12
N ALA A 338 -30.73 -10.16 -17.98
CA ALA A 338 -29.31 -9.88 -17.93
C ALA A 338 -28.50 -11.01 -18.57
N VAL A 339 -28.81 -12.28 -18.30
CA VAL A 339 -28.11 -13.41 -18.93
C VAL A 339 -28.15 -13.35 -20.46
N GLU A 340 -29.29 -13.03 -21.07
CA GLU A 340 -29.40 -12.94 -22.54
C GLU A 340 -28.96 -11.58 -23.09
N GLU A 341 -29.41 -10.46 -22.54
CA GLU A 341 -29.18 -9.11 -23.06
C GLU A 341 -27.78 -8.57 -22.74
N ALA A 342 -27.19 -8.95 -21.60
CA ALA A 342 -25.79 -8.66 -21.27
C ALA A 342 -24.85 -9.83 -21.62
N GLU A 343 -25.38 -10.87 -22.29
CA GLU A 343 -24.63 -12.01 -22.81
C GLU A 343 -23.74 -12.69 -21.76
N LEU A 344 -24.25 -12.89 -20.54
CA LEU A 344 -23.49 -13.50 -19.44
C LEU A 344 -23.15 -14.97 -19.73
N TRP A 345 -23.95 -15.64 -20.57
CA TRP A 345 -23.71 -17.02 -21.02
C TRP A 345 -22.37 -17.21 -21.74
N ARG A 346 -21.71 -16.12 -22.15
CA ARG A 346 -20.36 -16.15 -22.74
C ARG A 346 -19.25 -16.50 -21.75
N ILE A 347 -19.52 -16.45 -20.45
CA ILE A 347 -18.56 -16.90 -19.42
C ILE A 347 -18.37 -18.42 -19.53
N GLU A 348 -19.47 -19.16 -19.78
CA GLU A 348 -19.48 -20.63 -19.89
C GLU A 348 -20.26 -21.08 -21.13
N PRO A 349 -19.72 -20.84 -22.35
CA PRO A 349 -20.45 -21.05 -23.59
C PRO A 349 -20.79 -22.54 -23.83
N GLU A 350 -19.93 -23.45 -23.39
CA GLU A 350 -20.13 -24.90 -23.54
C GLU A 350 -21.24 -25.44 -22.64
N GLU A 351 -21.36 -24.90 -21.43
CA GLU A 351 -22.41 -25.30 -20.52
C GLU A 351 -23.77 -24.80 -21.02
N TRP A 352 -23.87 -23.54 -21.43
CA TRP A 352 -25.14 -22.90 -21.75
C TRP A 352 -25.70 -23.30 -23.13
N GLY A 353 -24.85 -23.68 -24.08
CA GLY A 353 -25.26 -24.25 -25.35
C GLY A 353 -26.00 -23.27 -26.27
N ASP A 354 -26.84 -23.81 -27.15
CA ASP A 354 -27.53 -23.03 -28.18
C ASP A 354 -28.70 -22.19 -27.59
N PRO A 355 -29.25 -21.22 -28.36
CA PRO A 355 -30.32 -20.35 -27.85
C PRO A 355 -31.57 -21.08 -27.36
N GLU A 356 -31.90 -22.26 -27.89
CA GLU A 356 -33.07 -23.03 -27.47
C GLU A 356 -32.80 -23.72 -26.12
N GLU A 357 -31.61 -24.30 -25.94
CA GLU A 357 -31.16 -24.89 -24.69
C GLU A 357 -31.05 -23.86 -23.56
N ARG A 358 -30.49 -22.68 -23.85
CA ARG A 358 -30.44 -21.56 -22.88
C ARG A 358 -31.81 -21.11 -22.44
N ALA A 359 -32.72 -20.87 -23.39
CA ALA A 359 -34.09 -20.46 -23.08
C ALA A 359 -34.80 -21.51 -22.21
N ALA A 360 -34.58 -22.79 -22.47
CA ALA A 360 -35.13 -23.89 -21.67
C ALA A 360 -34.54 -23.96 -20.25
N ARG A 361 -33.26 -23.61 -20.07
CA ARG A 361 -32.63 -23.50 -18.73
C ARG A 361 -33.15 -22.29 -17.97
N LEU A 362 -33.16 -21.10 -18.57
CA LEU A 362 -33.69 -19.87 -17.95
C LEU A 362 -35.15 -20.00 -17.54
N ALA A 363 -35.94 -20.80 -18.27
CA ALA A 363 -37.33 -21.08 -17.90
C ALA A 363 -37.48 -21.89 -16.59
N LYS A 364 -36.46 -22.66 -16.18
CA LYS A 364 -36.47 -23.49 -14.96
C LYS A 364 -36.09 -22.70 -13.71
N ILE A 365 -35.40 -21.58 -13.86
CA ILE A 365 -34.91 -20.70 -12.78
C ILE A 365 -36.09 -19.97 -12.13
N ARG A 366 -36.18 -20.04 -10.79
CA ARG A 366 -37.32 -19.50 -10.01
C ARG A 366 -36.92 -18.33 -9.11
N SER A 367 -35.67 -18.28 -8.66
CA SER A 367 -35.08 -17.18 -7.89
C SER A 367 -33.96 -16.49 -8.68
N ALA A 368 -33.57 -15.30 -8.23
CA ALA A 368 -32.42 -14.59 -8.77
C ALA A 368 -31.09 -15.20 -8.30
N GLY A 369 -31.04 -15.66 -7.05
CA GLY A 369 -29.88 -16.41 -6.51
C GLY A 369 -29.78 -17.86 -6.99
N ASP A 370 -30.67 -18.29 -7.90
CA ASP A 370 -30.48 -19.55 -8.64
C ASP A 370 -29.70 -19.31 -9.95
N VAL A 371 -29.19 -18.08 -10.18
CA VAL A 371 -28.46 -17.68 -11.39
C VAL A 371 -27.02 -17.35 -11.02
N GLU A 372 -26.23 -18.38 -10.72
CA GLU A 372 -24.80 -18.26 -10.33
C GLU A 372 -23.99 -17.38 -11.31
N LEU A 373 -24.35 -17.43 -12.61
CA LEU A 373 -23.74 -16.64 -13.69
C LEU A 373 -23.93 -15.12 -13.55
N VAL A 374 -24.91 -14.67 -12.76
CA VAL A 374 -25.16 -13.24 -12.52
C VAL A 374 -24.34 -12.76 -11.33
N ASP A 375 -24.15 -13.58 -10.30
CA ASP A 375 -23.65 -13.14 -9.00
C ASP A 375 -22.23 -12.55 -9.09
N LEU A 376 -21.27 -13.32 -9.63
CA LEU A 376 -19.89 -12.87 -9.74
C LEU A 376 -19.73 -11.61 -10.64
N PRO A 377 -20.26 -11.56 -11.89
CA PRO A 377 -20.16 -10.34 -12.70
C PRO A 377 -20.91 -9.14 -12.11
N TRP A 378 -22.00 -9.37 -11.37
CA TRP A 378 -22.77 -8.32 -10.71
C TRP A 378 -22.00 -7.71 -9.54
N GLU A 379 -21.41 -8.54 -8.69
CA GLU A 379 -20.53 -8.09 -7.60
C GLU A 379 -19.36 -7.29 -8.15
N TRP A 380 -18.71 -7.77 -9.20
CA TRP A 380 -17.61 -7.05 -9.84
C TRP A 380 -18.04 -5.72 -10.44
N ALA A 381 -19.20 -5.68 -11.10
CA ALA A 381 -19.72 -4.44 -11.64
C ALA A 381 -19.98 -3.38 -10.54
N LEU A 382 -20.41 -3.81 -9.35
CA LEU A 382 -20.57 -2.94 -8.20
C LEU A 382 -19.22 -2.51 -7.62
N ASN A 383 -18.27 -3.43 -7.44
CA ASN A 383 -16.98 -3.16 -6.82
C ASN A 383 -16.10 -2.25 -7.70
N CYS A 384 -16.19 -2.42 -9.02
CA CYS A 384 -15.49 -1.57 -9.98
C CYS A 384 -16.21 -0.24 -10.27
N GLY A 385 -17.38 0.01 -9.67
CA GLY A 385 -18.16 1.23 -9.94
C GLY A 385 -18.78 1.30 -11.33
N PHE A 386 -18.87 0.17 -12.05
CA PHE A 386 -19.54 0.08 -13.36
C PHE A 386 -21.06 0.12 -13.22
N VAL A 387 -21.57 -0.35 -12.09
CA VAL A 387 -22.95 -0.26 -11.67
C VAL A 387 -22.99 0.48 -10.34
N GLU A 388 -23.89 1.44 -10.25
CA GLU A 388 -24.20 2.14 -9.02
C GLU A 388 -25.66 1.87 -8.65
N VAL A 389 -25.98 1.98 -7.35
CA VAL A 389 -27.30 1.68 -6.84
C VAL A 389 -27.82 2.88 -6.06
N GLU A 390 -28.91 3.46 -6.55
CA GLU A 390 -29.68 4.52 -5.90
C GLU A 390 -31.05 3.96 -5.44
N GLY A 391 -31.22 3.82 -4.13
CA GLY A 391 -32.41 3.20 -3.55
C GLY A 391 -32.58 1.75 -4.04
N ASN A 392 -33.68 1.47 -4.74
CA ASN A 392 -33.97 0.14 -5.31
C ASN A 392 -33.72 0.05 -6.82
N ARG A 393 -32.91 0.95 -7.39
CA ARG A 393 -32.57 0.95 -8.80
C ARG A 393 -31.07 0.92 -9.01
N ALA A 394 -30.63 0.09 -9.94
CA ALA A 394 -29.26 0.07 -10.44
C ALA A 394 -29.14 0.90 -11.73
N HIS A 395 -28.16 1.78 -11.78
CA HIS A 395 -27.78 2.58 -12.94
C HIS A 395 -26.34 2.27 -13.37
N ALA A 396 -25.97 2.71 -14.58
CA ALA A 396 -24.57 2.69 -15.00
C ALA A 396 -23.80 3.68 -14.12
N GLY A 397 -22.70 3.21 -13.52
CA GLY A 397 -21.86 4.05 -12.67
C GLY A 397 -20.85 4.88 -13.47
N ASP A 398 -20.26 5.87 -12.81
CA ASP A 398 -19.37 6.84 -13.45
C ASP A 398 -18.03 6.23 -13.89
N GLU A 399 -17.62 5.11 -13.30
CA GLU A 399 -16.37 4.40 -13.61
C GLU A 399 -16.51 3.38 -14.75
N LEU A 400 -17.69 3.30 -15.40
CA LEU A 400 -17.93 2.37 -16.50
C LEU A 400 -17.06 2.71 -17.73
N PRO A 401 -16.12 1.85 -18.15
CA PRO A 401 -15.29 2.13 -19.31
C PRO A 401 -16.07 2.09 -20.62
N ASP A 402 -15.62 2.89 -21.60
CA ASP A 402 -16.05 2.69 -22.99
C ASP A 402 -15.31 1.48 -23.58
N GLU A 403 -16.05 0.42 -23.94
CA GLU A 403 -15.58 -0.76 -24.68
C GLU A 403 -14.89 -0.40 -26.00
N GLY A 404 -15.18 0.77 -26.59
CA GLY A 404 -14.47 1.27 -27.77
C GLY A 404 -13.11 1.93 -27.45
N ASP A 405 -12.83 2.20 -26.18
CA ASP A 405 -11.59 2.79 -25.69
C ASP A 405 -10.74 1.73 -24.99
N ASP A 406 -9.84 1.12 -25.78
CA ASP A 406 -8.92 0.07 -25.34
C ASP A 406 -8.05 0.48 -24.14
N ALA A 407 -7.70 1.77 -24.01
CA ALA A 407 -6.88 2.25 -22.90
C ALA A 407 -7.69 2.34 -21.61
N ALA A 408 -8.90 2.91 -21.68
CA ALA A 408 -9.82 2.99 -20.53
C ALA A 408 -10.20 1.59 -20.04
N LEU A 409 -10.45 0.66 -20.96
CA LEU A 409 -10.78 -0.72 -20.63
C LEU A 409 -9.62 -1.44 -19.92
N LEU A 410 -8.39 -1.25 -20.39
CA LEU A 410 -7.20 -1.81 -19.75
C LEU A 410 -6.98 -1.22 -18.35
N THR A 411 -7.15 0.09 -18.17
CA THR A 411 -7.05 0.74 -16.85
C THR A 411 -8.10 0.20 -15.89
N ALA A 412 -9.36 0.14 -16.31
CA ALA A 412 -10.44 -0.40 -15.49
C ALA A 412 -10.20 -1.87 -15.10
N TRP A 413 -9.65 -2.69 -16.01
CA TRP A 413 -9.26 -4.06 -15.69
C TRP A 413 -8.12 -4.12 -14.66
N GLN A 414 -7.10 -3.26 -14.79
CA GLN A 414 -5.99 -3.20 -13.84
C GLN A 414 -6.48 -2.80 -12.44
N GLU A 415 -7.39 -1.84 -12.35
CA GLU A 415 -8.00 -1.41 -11.09
C GLU A 415 -8.89 -2.51 -10.49
N ALA A 416 -9.65 -3.23 -11.32
CA ALA A 416 -10.44 -4.37 -10.88
C ALA A 416 -9.56 -5.49 -10.31
N VAL A 417 -8.41 -5.78 -10.94
CA VAL A 417 -7.43 -6.75 -10.43
C VAL A 417 -6.79 -6.26 -9.14
N VAL A 418 -6.49 -4.97 -9.01
CA VAL A 418 -5.99 -4.40 -7.75
C VAL A 418 -7.04 -4.51 -6.64
N SER A 419 -8.30 -4.20 -6.94
CA SER A 419 -9.41 -4.34 -6.00
C SER A 419 -9.60 -5.79 -5.57
N ALA A 420 -9.65 -6.72 -6.53
CA ALA A 420 -9.75 -8.14 -6.26
C ALA A 420 -8.53 -8.65 -5.47
N ALA A 421 -7.32 -8.24 -5.83
CA ALA A 421 -6.11 -8.59 -5.09
C ALA A 421 -6.06 -7.96 -3.68
N THR A 422 -6.78 -6.85 -3.46
CA THR A 422 -6.95 -6.21 -2.13
C THR A 422 -8.01 -6.93 -1.31
N GLU A 423 -9.09 -7.41 -1.92
CA GLU A 423 -10.11 -8.25 -1.27
C GLU A 423 -9.56 -9.66 -0.96
N LEU A 424 -8.73 -10.19 -1.86
CA LEU A 424 -7.93 -11.41 -1.67
C LEU A 424 -6.66 -11.14 -0.86
N ALA A 425 -6.41 -9.89 -0.44
CA ALA A 425 -5.14 -9.56 0.17
C ALA A 425 -5.02 -10.30 1.50
N LEU A 426 -4.11 -11.26 1.51
CA LEU A 426 -2.98 -11.22 2.43
C LEU A 426 -3.31 -11.22 3.93
N THR A 427 -4.51 -11.65 4.29
CA THR A 427 -4.95 -11.89 5.65
C THR A 427 -5.28 -13.38 5.75
N PHE A 428 -4.78 -14.03 6.79
CA PHE A 428 -5.08 -15.44 7.07
C PHE A 428 -6.60 -15.63 7.17
N PRO A 429 -7.15 -16.83 6.88
CA PRO A 429 -8.46 -17.17 7.40
C PRO A 429 -8.38 -17.04 8.92
N SER A 430 -9.16 -16.13 9.52
CA SER A 430 -9.42 -16.21 10.95
C SER A 430 -10.27 -17.47 11.16
N LEU A 431 -9.60 -18.55 11.56
CA LEU A 431 -10.28 -19.73 12.08
C LEU A 431 -10.83 -19.38 13.47
N ASP A 432 -11.86 -18.55 13.51
CA ASP A 432 -12.62 -18.26 14.72
C ASP A 432 -13.58 -19.43 15.00
N GLY A 433 -12.99 -20.52 15.49
CA GLY A 433 -13.69 -21.63 16.12
C GLY A 433 -13.06 -21.91 17.48
N GLU A 434 -13.84 -22.49 18.41
CA GLU A 434 -13.49 -22.79 19.82
C GLU A 434 -12.33 -23.81 20.01
N LEU A 435 -11.22 -23.67 19.32
CA LEU A 435 -10.00 -24.43 19.53
C LEU A 435 -8.85 -23.44 19.77
N SER A 436 -8.50 -23.25 21.03
CA SER A 436 -7.33 -22.48 21.45
C SER A 436 -6.06 -23.00 20.75
N GLU A 437 -5.52 -22.22 19.81
CA GLU A 437 -4.28 -22.51 19.10
C GLU A 437 -3.01 -22.02 19.85
N PRO A 438 -1.84 -22.66 19.61
CA PRO A 438 -0.58 -22.38 20.30
C PRO A 438 0.21 -21.19 19.69
N ALA A 439 0.87 -20.43 20.57
CA ALA A 439 1.58 -19.18 20.28
C ALA A 439 2.62 -19.13 19.13
N PRO A 440 3.34 -20.19 18.70
CA PRO A 440 4.39 -20.04 17.69
C PRO A 440 3.90 -19.91 16.24
N LEU A 441 2.61 -20.14 15.95
CA LEU A 441 2.04 -19.91 14.62
C LEU A 441 1.76 -18.42 14.37
N ARG A 442 1.32 -17.68 15.40
CA ARG A 442 1.07 -16.23 15.35
C ARG A 442 2.34 -15.40 15.10
N GLU A 443 3.50 -15.85 15.59
CA GLU A 443 4.76 -15.13 15.33
C GLU A 443 5.26 -15.30 13.88
N LEU A 444 4.79 -16.33 13.15
CA LEU A 444 5.15 -16.56 11.75
C LEU A 444 4.30 -15.73 10.78
N THR A 445 3.06 -15.39 11.17
CA THR A 445 2.08 -14.64 10.38
C THR A 445 2.29 -13.12 10.43
N ASP A 446 2.81 -12.62 11.55
CA ASP A 446 3.04 -11.18 11.79
C ASP A 446 4.38 -10.68 11.20
N ALA A 447 5.23 -11.57 10.68
CA ALA A 447 6.62 -11.26 10.30
C ALA A 447 7.00 -11.65 8.86
N ALA A 448 6.08 -12.17 8.05
CA ALA A 448 6.35 -12.61 6.68
C ALA A 448 5.21 -12.23 5.73
N PRO A 449 5.52 -11.83 4.48
CA PRO A 449 4.48 -11.61 3.49
C PRO A 449 3.78 -12.95 3.21
N PRO A 450 2.45 -12.98 3.03
CA PRO A 450 1.71 -14.23 2.83
C PRO A 450 2.32 -15.06 1.72
N LEU A 451 2.37 -16.38 1.92
CA LEU A 451 3.09 -17.29 1.02
C LEU A 451 2.58 -17.19 -0.42
N VAL A 452 1.29 -16.87 -0.60
CA VAL A 452 0.66 -16.59 -1.90
C VAL A 452 1.24 -15.33 -2.56
N PHE A 453 1.54 -14.27 -1.80
CA PHE A 453 2.24 -13.09 -2.34
C PHE A 453 3.63 -13.43 -2.83
N LEU A 454 4.39 -14.20 -2.04
CA LEU A 454 5.73 -14.65 -2.43
C LEU A 454 5.67 -15.54 -3.67
N MET A 455 4.65 -16.38 -3.81
CA MET A 455 4.38 -17.16 -5.01
C MET A 455 4.11 -16.26 -6.22
N LEU A 456 3.29 -15.21 -6.07
CA LEU A 456 3.03 -14.24 -7.15
C LEU A 456 4.30 -13.50 -7.57
N LEU A 457 5.15 -13.09 -6.62
CA LEU A 457 6.46 -12.49 -6.90
C LEU A 457 7.41 -13.47 -7.62
N ALA A 458 7.41 -14.74 -7.21
CA ALA A 458 8.19 -15.78 -7.87
C ALA A 458 7.70 -15.99 -9.32
N ALA A 459 6.37 -16.12 -9.52
CA ALA A 459 5.76 -16.29 -10.83
C ALA A 459 5.96 -15.07 -11.74
N TYR A 460 5.98 -13.85 -11.17
CA TYR A 460 6.28 -12.60 -11.88
C TYR A 460 7.69 -12.62 -12.50
N GLY A 461 8.66 -13.21 -11.80
CA GLY A 461 10.04 -13.27 -12.24
C GLY A 461 10.38 -14.40 -13.21
N LEU A 462 9.46 -15.34 -13.46
CA LEU A 462 9.71 -16.44 -14.39
C LEU A 462 9.78 -15.95 -15.84
N PRO A 463 10.55 -16.62 -16.73
CA PRO A 463 10.47 -16.36 -18.16
C PRO A 463 9.05 -16.53 -18.72
N ASP A 464 8.73 -15.85 -19.81
CA ASP A 464 7.40 -15.94 -20.43
C ASP A 464 7.07 -17.39 -20.83
N GLY A 465 5.90 -17.86 -20.42
CA GLY A 465 5.39 -19.21 -20.73
C GLY A 465 5.82 -20.31 -19.77
N GLU A 466 6.75 -20.05 -18.86
CA GLU A 466 7.18 -21.01 -17.83
C GLU A 466 6.15 -21.15 -16.70
N TRP A 467 6.13 -22.33 -16.09
CA TRP A 467 5.21 -22.70 -15.02
C TRP A 467 5.94 -22.74 -13.68
N LEU A 468 5.31 -22.20 -12.64
CA LEU A 468 5.73 -22.39 -11.25
C LEU A 468 5.18 -23.73 -10.74
N ASP A 469 6.06 -24.56 -10.20
CA ASP A 469 5.67 -25.75 -9.45
C ASP A 469 5.23 -25.33 -8.04
N VAL A 470 3.90 -25.28 -7.84
CA VAL A 470 3.31 -24.79 -6.60
C VAL A 470 3.57 -25.78 -5.46
N ALA A 471 3.47 -27.08 -5.72
CA ALA A 471 3.75 -28.11 -4.72
C ALA A 471 5.20 -28.03 -4.22
N GLY A 472 6.16 -27.87 -5.14
CA GLY A 472 7.56 -27.64 -4.81
C GLY A 472 7.77 -26.37 -3.98
N PHE A 473 7.17 -25.25 -4.41
CA PHE A 473 7.29 -23.96 -3.73
C PHE A 473 6.74 -23.99 -2.29
N LEU A 474 5.54 -24.56 -2.10
CA LEU A 474 4.92 -24.74 -0.78
C LEU A 474 5.76 -25.68 0.10
N THR A 475 6.33 -26.75 -0.48
CA THR A 475 7.16 -27.71 0.27
C THR A 475 8.48 -27.12 0.74
N ASP A 476 9.15 -26.35 -0.12
CA ASP A 476 10.41 -25.67 0.19
C ASP A 476 10.22 -24.57 1.26
N GLY A 477 9.11 -23.82 1.17
CA GLY A 477 8.73 -22.82 2.18
C GLY A 477 8.49 -23.41 3.57
N LEU A 478 8.08 -24.68 3.66
CA LEU A 478 7.80 -25.39 4.93
C LEU A 478 8.98 -26.23 5.43
N SER A 479 10.17 -26.11 4.83
CA SER A 479 11.35 -26.91 5.17
C SER A 479 11.81 -26.78 6.65
N GLY A 480 11.40 -25.73 7.35
CA GLY A 480 11.64 -25.53 8.79
C GLY A 480 10.69 -26.27 9.75
N LEU A 481 9.58 -26.82 9.26
CA LEU A 481 8.59 -27.52 10.09
C LEU A 481 8.80 -29.05 10.07
N PRO A 482 8.81 -29.74 11.23
CA PRO A 482 8.92 -31.19 11.28
C PRO A 482 7.70 -31.89 10.67
N GLU A 483 7.90 -33.06 10.06
CA GLU A 483 6.78 -33.85 9.53
C GLU A 483 5.81 -34.27 10.64
N GLY A 484 4.51 -34.07 10.40
CA GLY A 484 3.44 -34.35 11.37
C GLY A 484 2.15 -33.59 11.08
N PRO A 485 1.14 -33.69 11.97
CA PRO A 485 -0.20 -33.11 11.77
C PRO A 485 -0.19 -31.58 11.57
N ALA A 486 0.69 -30.86 12.28
CA ALA A 486 0.82 -29.41 12.14
C ALA A 486 1.29 -28.99 10.74
N ARG A 487 2.25 -29.73 10.15
CA ARG A 487 2.71 -29.49 8.79
C ARG A 487 1.61 -29.79 7.76
N GLN A 488 0.81 -30.84 8.00
CA GLN A 488 -0.34 -31.19 7.15
C GLN A 488 -1.45 -30.13 7.19
N LEU A 489 -1.77 -29.61 8.38
CA LEU A 489 -2.76 -28.55 8.55
C LEU A 489 -2.32 -27.25 7.85
N VAL A 490 -1.08 -26.80 8.07
CA VAL A 490 -0.53 -25.60 7.42
C VAL A 490 -0.49 -25.77 5.90
N SER A 491 -0.10 -26.94 5.38
CA SER A 491 -0.14 -27.21 3.94
C SER A 491 -1.56 -27.16 3.36
N ALA A 492 -2.57 -27.63 4.09
CA ALA A 492 -3.96 -27.59 3.63
C ALA A 492 -4.52 -26.16 3.59
N LEU A 493 -4.26 -25.36 4.63
CA LEU A 493 -4.66 -23.94 4.67
C LEU A 493 -4.01 -23.12 3.56
N LEU A 494 -2.73 -23.35 3.29
CA LEU A 494 -2.01 -22.69 2.19
C LEU A 494 -2.53 -23.11 0.82
N ALA A 495 -2.96 -24.36 0.66
CA ALA A 495 -3.54 -24.85 -0.58
C ALA A 495 -4.94 -24.26 -0.84
N GLU A 496 -5.77 -24.12 0.20
CA GLU A 496 -7.08 -23.46 0.13
C GLU A 496 -6.94 -21.97 -0.21
N GLN A 497 -6.06 -21.25 0.48
CA GLN A 497 -5.75 -19.85 0.18
C GLN A 497 -5.21 -19.66 -1.25
N TYR A 498 -4.35 -20.59 -1.70
CA TYR A 498 -3.87 -20.61 -3.08
C TYR A 498 -5.03 -20.83 -4.06
N ASP A 499 -5.94 -21.76 -3.80
CA ASP A 499 -7.05 -22.07 -4.71
C ASP A 499 -7.97 -20.87 -4.90
N GLU A 500 -8.37 -20.20 -3.81
CA GLU A 500 -9.20 -19.00 -3.87
C GLU A 500 -8.52 -17.86 -4.67
N THR A 501 -7.25 -17.60 -4.37
CA THR A 501 -6.50 -16.51 -4.99
C THR A 501 -6.23 -16.80 -6.47
N ALA A 502 -5.74 -18.01 -6.77
CA ALA A 502 -5.37 -18.38 -8.13
C ALA A 502 -6.61 -18.59 -9.01
N GLY A 503 -7.72 -19.09 -8.45
CA GLY A 503 -9.01 -19.17 -9.13
C GLY A 503 -9.57 -17.79 -9.46
N THR A 504 -9.47 -16.84 -8.54
CA THR A 504 -9.88 -15.47 -8.85
C THR A 504 -9.00 -14.86 -9.95
N LEU A 505 -7.67 -15.00 -9.88
CA LEU A 505 -6.77 -14.51 -10.93
C LEU A 505 -7.03 -15.17 -12.29
N GLU A 506 -7.40 -16.45 -12.32
CA GLU A 506 -7.80 -17.17 -13.53
C GLU A 506 -9.09 -16.57 -14.13
N LEU A 507 -10.09 -16.25 -13.29
CA LEU A 507 -11.32 -15.57 -13.73
C LEU A 507 -11.05 -14.18 -14.31
N PHE A 508 -10.02 -13.48 -13.83
CA PHE A 508 -9.55 -12.22 -14.41
C PHE A 508 -8.71 -12.40 -15.70
N GLY A 509 -8.45 -13.64 -16.13
CA GLY A 509 -7.50 -13.94 -17.20
C GLY A 509 -6.07 -13.52 -16.85
N ALA A 510 -5.77 -13.28 -15.57
CA ALA A 510 -4.48 -12.88 -15.05
C ALA A 510 -3.54 -14.08 -14.84
N ALA A 511 -4.10 -15.28 -14.63
CA ALA A 511 -3.34 -16.49 -14.42
C ALA A 511 -3.91 -17.68 -15.18
N GLU A 512 -3.10 -18.73 -15.31
CA GLU A 512 -3.51 -20.05 -15.75
C GLU A 512 -3.07 -21.09 -14.72
N ARG A 513 -3.89 -22.13 -14.56
CA ARG A 513 -3.60 -23.29 -13.70
C ARG A 513 -3.61 -24.58 -14.52
N ASP A 514 -2.76 -25.53 -14.15
CA ASP A 514 -2.69 -26.86 -14.79
C ASP A 514 -2.48 -27.95 -13.74
N GLY A 515 -3.15 -29.10 -13.92
CA GLY A 515 -3.04 -30.26 -13.01
C GLY A 515 -3.58 -30.03 -11.60
N HIS A 516 -4.44 -29.03 -11.42
CA HIS A 516 -5.07 -28.74 -10.14
C HIS A 516 -6.40 -29.51 -9.99
N GLU A 517 -6.60 -30.14 -8.84
CA GLU A 517 -7.92 -30.61 -8.41
C GLU A 517 -8.45 -29.67 -7.30
N PRO A 518 -9.68 -29.14 -7.42
CA PRO A 518 -10.24 -28.28 -6.39
C PRO A 518 -10.26 -29.03 -5.05
N PRO A 519 -9.84 -28.39 -3.95
CA PRO A 519 -9.92 -29.00 -2.64
C PRO A 519 -11.37 -29.39 -2.36
N ALA A 520 -11.61 -30.59 -1.81
CA ALA A 520 -12.95 -30.95 -1.37
C ALA A 520 -13.41 -29.94 -0.29
N ASP A 521 -14.69 -29.53 -0.33
CA ASP A 521 -15.36 -28.56 0.58
C ASP A 521 -15.23 -28.83 2.10
N SER A 522 -14.45 -29.84 2.50
CA SER A 522 -14.18 -30.15 3.89
C SER A 522 -12.74 -30.59 4.16
N ALA A 523 -11.76 -30.41 3.28
CA ALA A 523 -10.42 -30.98 3.47
C ALA A 523 -9.75 -30.53 4.79
N VAL A 524 -9.81 -29.23 5.11
CA VAL A 524 -9.33 -28.67 6.38
C VAL A 524 -10.16 -29.15 7.56
N LEU A 525 -11.49 -29.14 7.44
CA LEU A 525 -12.41 -29.66 8.48
C LEU A 525 -12.20 -31.16 8.76
N THR A 526 -11.91 -31.95 7.73
CA THR A 526 -11.68 -33.40 7.84
C THR A 526 -10.34 -33.68 8.53
N LEU A 527 -9.32 -32.86 8.26
CA LEU A 527 -8.04 -32.93 8.97
C LEU A 527 -8.17 -32.52 10.44
N LEU A 528 -9.00 -31.50 10.74
CA LEU A 528 -9.25 -31.01 12.10
C LEU A 528 -10.09 -31.99 12.94
N PHE A 529 -11.10 -32.65 12.35
CA PHE A 529 -12.09 -33.44 13.11
C PHE A 529 -11.96 -34.96 12.97
N ASP A 530 -11.52 -35.49 11.83
CA ASP A 530 -11.55 -36.95 11.56
C ASP A 530 -10.17 -37.62 11.62
N GLY A 531 -9.08 -36.87 11.77
CA GLY A 531 -7.71 -37.40 11.92
C GLY A 531 -7.22 -38.27 10.76
N GLY A 532 -7.93 -38.25 9.63
CA GLY A 532 -7.65 -39.03 8.44
C GLY A 532 -6.77 -38.24 7.47
N GLY A 533 -5.50 -38.65 7.34
CA GLY A 533 -4.60 -38.09 6.34
C GLY A 533 -5.01 -38.50 4.93
N GLN A 534 -5.65 -37.59 4.20
CA GLN A 534 -5.49 -37.55 2.76
C GLN A 534 -4.25 -36.72 2.45
N GLY A 535 -3.51 -37.09 1.40
CA GLY A 535 -2.26 -36.43 1.03
C GLY A 535 -2.46 -34.93 0.79
N THR A 536 -1.36 -34.18 0.70
CA THR A 536 -1.40 -32.77 0.28
C THR A 536 -2.21 -32.67 -1.02
N PRO A 537 -3.23 -31.79 -1.09
CA PRO A 537 -4.03 -31.62 -2.31
C PRO A 537 -3.11 -31.32 -3.50
N ASP A 538 -3.49 -31.81 -4.69
CA ASP A 538 -2.73 -31.51 -5.90
C ASP A 538 -2.97 -30.06 -6.30
N VAL A 539 -2.08 -29.20 -5.82
CA VAL A 539 -2.07 -27.75 -6.08
C VAL A 539 -1.60 -27.41 -7.49
N GLY A 540 -1.19 -28.42 -8.28
CA GLY A 540 -0.84 -28.27 -9.68
C GLY A 540 0.30 -27.28 -9.94
N ARG A 541 0.24 -26.63 -11.10
CA ARG A 541 1.19 -25.61 -11.55
C ARG A 541 0.46 -24.31 -11.86
N PHE A 542 1.17 -23.20 -11.64
CA PHE A 542 0.64 -21.84 -11.78
C PHE A 542 1.51 -21.01 -12.73
N ARG A 543 0.91 -20.17 -13.57
CA ARG A 543 1.65 -19.12 -14.27
C ARG A 543 0.83 -17.86 -14.44
N LEU A 544 1.50 -16.70 -14.45
CA LEU A 544 0.88 -15.43 -14.81
C LEU A 544 0.81 -15.28 -16.32
N THR A 545 -0.34 -14.87 -16.83
CA THR A 545 -0.48 -14.43 -18.22
C THR A 545 0.25 -13.09 -18.42
N PRO A 546 0.53 -12.65 -19.66
CA PRO A 546 1.07 -11.30 -19.90
C PRO A 546 0.17 -10.20 -19.33
N LEU A 547 -1.14 -10.43 -19.35
CA LEU A 547 -2.13 -9.53 -18.77
C LEU A 547 -2.02 -9.50 -17.24
N GLY A 548 -1.93 -10.67 -16.59
CA GLY A 548 -1.71 -10.75 -15.14
C GLY A 548 -0.39 -10.17 -14.67
N ARG A 549 0.71 -10.37 -15.41
CA ARG A 549 1.99 -9.69 -15.13
C ARG A 549 1.85 -8.18 -15.20
N SER A 550 1.09 -7.65 -16.16
CA SER A 550 0.80 -6.21 -16.24
C SER A 550 -0.04 -5.73 -15.05
N GLY A 551 -1.06 -6.48 -14.64
CA GLY A 551 -1.90 -6.16 -13.48
C GLY A 551 -1.13 -6.17 -12.17
N LEU A 552 -0.36 -7.24 -11.91
CA LEU A 552 0.50 -7.35 -10.73
C LEU A 552 1.57 -6.24 -10.72
N ARG A 553 2.14 -5.90 -11.89
CA ARG A 553 3.04 -4.76 -11.99
C ARG A 553 2.37 -3.45 -11.59
N ALA A 554 1.16 -3.20 -12.08
CA ALA A 554 0.42 -1.97 -11.74
C ALA A 554 0.21 -1.88 -10.21
N LEU A 555 -0.15 -2.99 -9.58
CA LEU A 555 -0.27 -3.11 -8.12
C LEU A 555 1.06 -2.79 -7.41
N LEU A 556 2.17 -3.41 -7.85
CA LEU A 556 3.49 -3.21 -7.26
C LEU A 556 3.97 -1.75 -7.39
N VAL A 557 3.79 -1.14 -8.56
CA VAL A 557 4.15 0.26 -8.79
C VAL A 557 3.28 1.20 -7.95
N ALA A 558 1.98 0.94 -7.83
CA ALA A 558 1.09 1.70 -6.97
C ALA A 558 1.48 1.59 -5.48
N ALA A 559 2.01 0.43 -5.07
CA ALA A 559 2.56 0.19 -3.74
C ALA A 559 3.98 0.77 -3.53
N GLY A 560 4.54 1.47 -4.53
CA GLY A 560 5.88 2.06 -4.45
C GLY A 560 7.03 1.08 -4.70
N VAL A 561 6.73 -0.17 -5.06
CA VAL A 561 7.75 -1.19 -5.37
C VAL A 561 8.23 -1.01 -6.82
N PRO A 562 9.54 -0.79 -7.05
CA PRO A 562 10.08 -0.70 -8.41
C PRO A 562 9.91 -2.01 -9.18
N ALA A 563 9.07 -2.00 -10.22
CA ALA A 563 8.84 -3.14 -11.11
C ALA A 563 9.22 -2.78 -12.56
N PRO A 564 10.51 -2.91 -12.94
CA PRO A 564 11.01 -2.45 -14.22
C PRO A 564 10.47 -3.28 -15.40
N VAL A 565 10.26 -2.64 -16.55
CA VAL A 565 9.82 -3.29 -17.80
C VAL A 565 10.83 -3.02 -18.90
N ILE A 566 11.34 -4.09 -19.48
CA ILE A 566 12.32 -4.02 -20.55
C ILE A 566 11.67 -3.43 -21.82
N GLY A 567 12.25 -2.34 -22.32
CA GLY A 567 11.80 -1.60 -23.50
C GLY A 567 10.87 -0.42 -23.18
N SER A 568 10.46 -0.25 -21.92
CA SER A 568 9.61 0.87 -21.51
C SER A 568 10.27 2.24 -21.71
N LEU A 569 11.60 2.30 -21.65
CA LEU A 569 12.37 3.53 -21.83
C LEU A 569 12.86 3.69 -23.27
N ALA A 570 12.45 2.85 -24.22
CA ALA A 570 12.94 2.89 -25.60
C ALA A 570 12.81 4.27 -26.26
N ARG A 571 11.79 5.07 -25.88
CA ARG A 571 11.57 6.45 -26.34
C ARG A 571 11.86 7.54 -25.31
N ALA A 572 12.24 7.15 -24.09
CA ALA A 572 12.59 8.09 -23.01
C ALA A 572 13.82 8.92 -23.37
N ASP A 573 13.98 10.05 -22.68
CA ASP A 573 15.22 10.82 -22.75
C ASP A 573 16.37 10.13 -21.97
N ALA A 574 17.58 10.68 -22.04
CA ALA A 574 18.72 10.08 -21.34
C ALA A 574 18.68 10.29 -19.82
N ARG A 575 18.00 11.33 -19.31
CA ARG A 575 17.90 11.58 -17.86
C ARG A 575 17.02 10.54 -17.20
N GLU A 576 15.87 10.25 -17.81
CA GLU A 576 14.94 9.21 -17.39
C GLU A 576 15.61 7.83 -17.42
N LEU A 577 16.29 7.49 -18.52
CA LEU A 577 17.05 6.24 -18.61
C LEU A 577 18.05 6.10 -17.46
N LEU A 578 18.94 7.09 -17.30
CA LEU A 578 20.02 7.02 -16.30
C LEU A 578 19.49 6.97 -14.86
N ALA A 579 18.35 7.60 -14.59
CA ALA A 579 17.71 7.55 -13.28
C ALA A 579 17.07 6.18 -12.98
N ALA A 580 16.61 5.46 -14.00
CA ALA A 580 15.95 4.17 -13.84
C ALA A 580 16.93 2.98 -13.75
N LEU A 581 18.13 3.06 -14.36
CA LEU A 581 19.09 1.95 -14.37
C LEU A 581 19.43 1.32 -13.02
N PRO A 582 19.51 2.07 -11.90
CA PRO A 582 19.77 1.49 -10.57
C PRO A 582 18.65 0.58 -10.03
N SER A 583 17.42 0.66 -10.57
CA SER A 583 16.28 -0.16 -10.13
C SER A 583 16.26 -1.55 -10.77
N TYR A 584 17.11 -1.81 -11.77
CA TYR A 584 17.21 -3.13 -12.39
C TYR A 584 18.03 -4.07 -11.50
N SER A 585 17.50 -5.26 -11.23
CA SER A 585 18.15 -6.26 -10.36
C SER A 585 19.34 -6.97 -11.02
N SER A 586 19.42 -6.96 -12.36
CA SER A 586 20.42 -7.67 -13.16
C SER A 586 21.12 -6.76 -14.16
N GLU A 587 22.44 -6.97 -14.33
CA GLU A 587 23.23 -6.31 -15.38
C GLU A 587 22.73 -6.63 -16.79
N THR A 588 22.22 -7.85 -16.99
CA THR A 588 21.69 -8.29 -18.29
C THR A 588 20.43 -7.52 -18.67
N ASP A 589 19.54 -7.28 -17.71
CA ASP A 589 18.26 -6.60 -17.95
C ASP A 589 18.48 -5.11 -18.24
N ALA A 590 19.33 -4.47 -17.43
CA ALA A 590 19.74 -3.09 -17.68
C ALA A 590 20.43 -2.94 -19.04
N ALA A 591 21.28 -3.89 -19.45
CA ALA A 591 21.88 -3.89 -20.77
C ALA A 591 20.84 -4.05 -21.90
N ALA A 592 19.82 -4.87 -21.69
CA ALA A 592 18.71 -5.02 -22.63
C ALA A 592 17.88 -3.73 -22.77
N GLU A 593 17.63 -3.01 -21.67
CA GLU A 593 16.97 -1.69 -21.70
C GLU A 593 17.79 -0.68 -22.49
N VAL A 594 19.09 -0.57 -22.18
CA VAL A 594 20.02 0.35 -22.88
C VAL A 594 20.07 0.03 -24.38
N ALA A 595 20.09 -1.25 -24.75
CA ALA A 595 20.05 -1.67 -26.14
C ALA A 595 18.75 -1.24 -26.85
N GLY A 596 17.60 -1.40 -26.19
CA GLY A 596 16.30 -0.94 -26.69
C GLY A 596 16.23 0.58 -26.86
N TRP A 597 16.70 1.33 -25.86
CA TRP A 597 16.82 2.78 -25.91
C TRP A 597 17.72 3.25 -27.06
N LEU A 598 18.87 2.59 -27.24
CA LEU A 598 19.83 2.93 -28.29
C LEU A 598 19.30 2.58 -29.69
N ALA A 599 18.50 1.53 -29.85
CA ALA A 599 17.92 1.15 -31.13
C ALA A 599 17.02 2.24 -31.75
N ALA A 600 16.47 3.14 -30.93
CA ALA A 600 15.61 4.24 -31.39
C ALA A 600 16.39 5.47 -31.91
N ARG A 601 17.72 5.51 -31.81
CA ARG A 601 18.52 6.73 -32.07
C ARG A 601 19.92 6.44 -32.59
N SER A 602 20.59 7.45 -33.17
CA SER A 602 21.97 7.28 -33.62
C SER A 602 22.94 7.29 -32.43
N ALA A 603 24.08 6.60 -32.55
CA ALA A 603 25.09 6.58 -31.50
C ALA A 603 25.65 7.98 -31.18
N ALA A 604 25.72 8.87 -32.17
CA ALA A 604 26.16 10.25 -31.95
C ALA A 604 25.13 11.05 -31.14
N ASP A 605 23.84 10.92 -31.46
CA ASP A 605 22.76 11.61 -30.74
C ASP A 605 22.62 11.04 -29.31
N ALA A 606 22.74 9.73 -29.16
CA ALA A 606 22.79 9.07 -27.86
C ALA A 606 23.93 9.62 -26.98
N ALA A 607 25.14 9.76 -27.54
CA ALA A 607 26.28 10.31 -26.82
C ALA A 607 26.03 11.76 -26.36
N VAL A 608 25.39 12.59 -27.21
CA VAL A 608 25.01 13.96 -26.83
C VAL A 608 24.00 13.93 -25.70
N GLN A 609 22.91 13.18 -25.83
CA GLN A 609 21.85 13.11 -24.82
C GLN A 609 22.39 12.65 -23.46
N VAL A 610 23.22 11.60 -23.42
CA VAL A 610 23.79 11.06 -22.17
C VAL A 610 24.74 12.06 -21.51
N VAL A 611 25.57 12.74 -22.29
CA VAL A 611 26.47 13.77 -21.76
C VAL A 611 25.69 14.98 -21.24
N ASP A 612 24.67 15.45 -21.96
CA ASP A 612 23.85 16.60 -21.55
C ASP A 612 23.01 16.27 -20.30
N ALA A 613 22.62 15.00 -20.14
CA ALA A 613 21.93 14.50 -18.94
C ALA A 613 22.80 14.53 -17.67
N CYS A 614 24.14 14.66 -17.82
CA CYS A 614 25.09 14.70 -16.72
C CYS A 614 25.32 16.10 -16.12
N ASP A 615 24.68 17.13 -16.66
CA ASP A 615 24.74 18.50 -16.10
C ASP A 615 24.18 18.56 -14.66
N GLY A 616 24.61 19.55 -13.89
CA GLY A 616 24.19 19.79 -12.50
C GLY A 616 25.19 19.29 -11.45
N THR A 617 24.88 19.52 -10.17
CA THR A 617 25.75 19.19 -9.02
C THR A 617 25.01 18.59 -7.83
N GLU A 618 23.70 18.38 -7.95
CA GLU A 618 22.85 17.81 -6.91
C GLU A 618 22.99 16.27 -6.84
N PRO A 619 22.55 15.61 -5.75
CA PRO A 619 22.65 14.16 -5.59
C PRO A 619 22.03 13.35 -6.74
N ALA A 620 20.91 13.79 -7.30
CA ALA A 620 20.27 13.14 -8.45
C ALA A 620 21.13 13.25 -9.73
N ASP A 621 21.89 14.35 -9.90
CA ASP A 621 22.82 14.53 -11.02
C ASP A 621 24.03 13.61 -10.88
N ALA A 622 24.52 13.43 -9.64
CA ALA A 622 25.61 12.52 -9.34
C ALA A 622 25.27 11.08 -9.69
N LEU A 623 24.06 10.62 -9.36
CA LEU A 623 23.59 9.28 -9.73
C LEU A 623 23.60 9.08 -11.26
N ARG A 624 23.08 10.05 -12.02
CA ARG A 624 23.11 10.01 -13.49
C ARG A 624 24.54 9.93 -14.03
N ARG A 625 25.48 10.70 -13.47
CA ARG A 625 26.89 10.66 -13.87
C ARG A 625 27.56 9.32 -13.56
N VAL A 626 27.19 8.68 -12.46
CA VAL A 626 27.71 7.34 -12.08
C VAL A 626 27.22 6.27 -13.06
N GLU A 627 25.99 6.36 -13.54
CA GLU A 627 25.41 5.43 -14.53
C GLU A 627 25.83 5.73 -15.98
N ALA A 628 26.17 6.97 -16.31
CA ALA A 628 26.52 7.38 -17.69
C ALA A 628 27.61 6.52 -18.36
N PRO A 629 28.71 6.10 -17.69
CA PRO A 629 29.70 5.21 -18.29
C PRO A 629 29.12 3.89 -18.80
N ARG A 630 28.08 3.35 -18.16
CA ARG A 630 27.42 2.11 -18.57
C ARG A 630 26.77 2.28 -19.94
N VAL A 631 25.98 3.33 -20.10
CA VAL A 631 25.31 3.68 -21.36
C VAL A 631 26.31 4.09 -22.43
N LEU A 632 27.30 4.94 -22.09
CA LEU A 632 28.31 5.40 -23.03
C LEU A 632 29.19 4.25 -23.56
N THR A 633 29.38 3.17 -22.79
CA THR A 633 30.07 1.96 -23.27
C THR A 633 29.29 1.34 -24.42
N ALA A 634 27.99 1.09 -24.23
CA ALA A 634 27.12 0.54 -25.28
C ALA A 634 27.04 1.47 -26.51
N VAL A 635 26.97 2.79 -26.29
CA VAL A 635 26.98 3.79 -27.38
C VAL A 635 28.26 3.71 -28.22
N LEU A 636 29.42 3.60 -27.57
CA LEU A 636 30.71 3.52 -28.27
C LEU A 636 30.90 2.18 -29.00
N GLU A 637 30.38 1.09 -28.45
CA GLU A 637 30.38 -0.23 -29.10
C GLU A 637 29.50 -0.23 -30.36
N ALA A 638 28.36 0.48 -30.32
CA ALA A 638 27.48 0.64 -31.47
C ALA A 638 28.00 1.66 -32.51
N ASP A 639 28.90 2.57 -32.12
CA ASP A 639 29.39 3.65 -32.99
C ASP A 639 30.45 3.15 -34.00
N ARG A 640 29.99 2.83 -35.21
CA ARG A 640 30.87 2.47 -36.34
C ARG A 640 31.54 3.67 -37.02
N THR A 641 31.14 4.90 -36.67
CA THR A 641 31.57 6.13 -37.37
C THR A 641 32.63 6.92 -36.60
N GLY A 642 32.80 6.64 -35.31
CA GLY A 642 33.67 7.38 -34.40
C GLY A 642 33.13 8.77 -33.99
N ARG A 643 31.90 9.11 -34.38
CA ARG A 643 31.26 10.40 -34.05
C ARG A 643 30.92 10.52 -32.57
N ALA A 644 30.47 9.44 -31.92
CA ALA A 644 30.20 9.44 -30.48
C ALA A 644 31.47 9.76 -29.68
N LYS A 645 32.62 9.18 -30.09
CA LYS A 645 33.92 9.52 -29.49
C LYS A 645 34.29 10.99 -29.70
N ALA A 646 33.99 11.57 -30.87
CA ALA A 646 34.22 12.99 -31.12
C ALA A 646 33.34 13.90 -30.24
N VAL A 647 32.08 13.51 -29.99
CA VAL A 647 31.19 14.19 -29.04
C VAL A 647 31.82 14.20 -27.63
N LEU A 648 32.31 13.05 -27.14
CA LEU A 648 32.96 12.97 -25.83
C LEU A 648 34.19 13.88 -25.73
N ARG A 649 35.04 13.92 -26.77
CA ARG A 649 36.22 14.81 -26.80
C ARG A 649 35.81 16.29 -26.71
N LYS A 650 34.77 16.69 -27.43
CA LYS A 650 34.24 18.07 -27.38
C LYS A 650 33.63 18.40 -26.00
N ALA A 651 32.90 17.45 -25.41
CA ALA A 651 32.28 17.63 -24.11
C ALA A 651 33.30 17.72 -22.97
N ALA A 652 34.39 16.95 -23.03
CA ALA A 652 35.45 16.93 -22.02
C ALA A 652 36.15 18.29 -21.81
N VAL A 653 36.15 19.15 -22.82
CA VAL A 653 36.70 20.52 -22.77
C VAL A 653 35.62 21.60 -22.57
N SER A 654 34.36 21.22 -22.38
CA SER A 654 33.27 22.17 -22.17
C SER A 654 33.37 22.87 -20.81
N GLN A 655 32.67 24.00 -20.67
CA GLN A 655 32.56 24.74 -19.40
C GLN A 655 31.43 24.20 -18.50
N VAL A 656 30.70 23.18 -18.95
CA VAL A 656 29.61 22.56 -18.19
C VAL A 656 30.22 21.44 -17.37
N THR A 657 30.39 21.69 -16.06
CA THR A 657 31.18 20.85 -15.15
C THR A 657 30.77 19.38 -15.20
N GLY A 658 29.48 19.08 -15.05
CA GLY A 658 28.97 17.70 -15.04
C GLY A 658 29.23 16.95 -16.35
N CYS A 659 28.94 17.59 -17.49
CA CYS A 659 29.21 17.05 -18.83
C CYS A 659 30.70 16.79 -19.06
N ALA A 660 31.56 17.75 -18.69
CA ALA A 660 33.00 17.63 -18.85
C ALA A 660 33.58 16.47 -18.03
N HIS A 661 33.12 16.30 -16.78
CA HIS A 661 33.56 15.21 -15.92
C HIS A 661 33.12 13.84 -16.43
N ALA A 662 31.84 13.69 -16.82
CA ALA A 662 31.33 12.42 -17.36
C ALA A 662 32.08 12.01 -18.64
N ALA A 663 32.25 12.94 -19.58
CA ALA A 663 32.96 12.67 -20.83
C ALA A 663 34.46 12.38 -20.63
N ALA A 664 35.15 13.16 -19.79
CA ALA A 664 36.56 12.93 -19.49
C ALA A 664 36.79 11.61 -18.72
N SER A 665 35.86 11.24 -17.84
CA SER A 665 35.86 9.95 -17.15
C SER A 665 35.77 8.79 -18.14
N MET A 666 34.82 8.86 -19.07
CA MET A 666 34.63 7.82 -20.08
C MET A 666 35.83 7.69 -21.03
N LEU A 667 36.37 8.81 -21.53
CA LEU A 667 37.56 8.80 -22.39
C LEU A 667 38.75 8.10 -21.72
N ARG A 668 39.00 8.38 -20.43
CA ARG A 668 40.06 7.70 -19.68
C ARG A 668 39.81 6.20 -19.53
N ARG A 669 38.55 5.79 -19.29
CA ARG A 669 38.18 4.38 -19.15
C ARG A 669 38.48 3.57 -20.41
N ILE A 670 38.39 4.19 -21.58
CA ILE A 670 38.74 3.58 -22.88
C ILE A 670 40.19 3.84 -23.32
N GLY A 671 41.04 4.41 -22.45
CA GLY A 671 42.46 4.65 -22.73
C GLY A 671 42.77 5.85 -23.62
N GLU A 672 41.82 6.76 -23.82
CA GLU A 672 42.00 7.99 -24.60
C GLU A 672 42.42 9.16 -23.69
N PRO A 673 43.31 10.06 -24.16
CA PRO A 673 43.67 11.24 -23.40
C PRO A 673 42.47 12.19 -23.30
N ALA A 674 42.17 12.64 -22.08
CA ALA A 674 41.21 13.71 -21.84
C ALA A 674 41.97 15.04 -21.73
N GLU A 675 41.85 15.90 -22.75
CA GLU A 675 42.42 17.26 -22.76
C GLU A 675 41.48 18.22 -21.98
N GLY A 676 42.03 19.22 -21.25
CA GLY A 676 41.25 20.26 -20.54
C GLY A 676 41.53 20.40 -19.03
N GLN A 677 40.90 21.39 -18.38
CA GLN A 677 41.02 21.65 -16.93
C GLN A 677 40.51 20.50 -16.04
N ALA A 678 39.79 19.52 -16.60
CA ALA A 678 39.26 18.33 -15.93
C ALA A 678 40.29 17.17 -15.75
N ALA A 679 41.55 17.52 -15.49
CA ALA A 679 42.60 16.58 -15.07
C ALA A 679 42.32 15.87 -13.72
N TRP A 680 41.17 16.18 -13.09
CA TRP A 680 40.74 15.77 -11.73
C TRP A 680 39.41 14.99 -11.71
N GLY A 681 38.99 14.40 -12.84
CA GLY A 681 37.66 13.80 -12.94
C GLY A 681 37.45 12.54 -12.10
N LEU A 682 38.50 11.84 -11.66
CA LEU A 682 38.33 10.65 -10.80
C LEU A 682 37.93 11.04 -9.38
N GLU A 683 38.53 12.09 -8.81
CA GLU A 683 38.17 12.61 -7.50
C GLU A 683 36.73 13.14 -7.48
N TRP A 684 36.30 13.82 -8.55
CA TRP A 684 34.91 14.24 -8.72
C TRP A 684 33.96 13.04 -8.76
N MET A 685 34.24 12.03 -9.60
CA MET A 685 33.42 10.83 -9.71
C MET A 685 33.38 9.99 -8.42
N LEU A 686 34.45 10.00 -7.61
CA LEU A 686 34.45 9.38 -6.29
C LEU A 686 33.53 10.11 -5.31
N VAL A 687 33.42 11.44 -5.41
CA VAL A 687 32.42 12.20 -4.64
C VAL A 687 31.02 11.89 -5.15
N ASP A 688 30.79 11.87 -6.46
CA ASP A 688 29.50 11.51 -7.05
C ASP A 688 29.05 10.09 -6.65
N GLY A 689 29.97 9.13 -6.62
CA GLY A 689 29.67 7.74 -6.25
C GLY A 689 29.25 7.55 -4.79
N ALA A 690 29.58 8.49 -3.91
CA ALA A 690 29.21 8.46 -2.50
C ALA A 690 28.04 9.39 -2.17
N LEU A 691 27.85 10.47 -2.93
CA LEU A 691 26.88 11.53 -2.64
C LEU A 691 25.42 11.03 -2.49
N PRO A 692 24.86 10.18 -3.38
CA PRO A 692 23.50 9.67 -3.23
C PRO A 692 23.26 8.91 -1.91
N PHE A 693 24.30 8.26 -1.38
CA PHE A 693 24.20 7.42 -0.18
C PHE A 693 24.39 8.22 1.12
N VAL A 694 24.83 9.47 1.05
CA VAL A 694 24.98 10.32 2.25
C VAL A 694 23.65 10.52 2.95
N ALA A 695 22.56 10.70 2.20
CA ALA A 695 21.22 10.84 2.74
C ALA A 695 20.65 9.51 3.27
N ALA A 696 21.11 8.37 2.74
CA ALA A 696 20.69 7.02 3.16
C ALA A 696 21.34 6.54 4.46
N GLY A 697 22.28 7.31 5.04
CA GLY A 697 22.89 7.02 6.34
C GLY A 697 24.20 6.24 6.29
N GLU A 698 24.80 6.06 7.47
CA GLU A 698 26.15 5.48 7.61
C GLU A 698 26.23 4.01 7.17
N GLN A 699 25.15 3.25 7.38
CA GLN A 699 25.09 1.82 7.07
C GLN A 699 25.10 1.59 5.55
N ALA A 700 24.25 2.27 4.78
CA ALA A 700 24.21 2.18 3.33
C ALA A 700 25.57 2.57 2.69
N LEU A 701 26.21 3.64 3.20
CA LEU A 701 27.56 4.02 2.78
C LEU A 701 28.58 2.93 3.06
N ARG A 702 28.49 2.27 4.22
CA ARG A 702 29.42 1.20 4.61
C ARG A 702 29.28 -0.02 3.70
N GLU A 703 28.05 -0.46 3.47
CA GLU A 703 27.74 -1.56 2.56
C GLU A 703 28.24 -1.25 1.16
N ARG A 704 27.98 -0.05 0.65
CA ARG A 704 28.45 0.38 -0.67
C ARG A 704 29.97 0.36 -0.80
N LEU A 705 30.71 0.75 0.25
CA LEU A 705 32.18 0.76 0.26
C LEU A 705 32.77 -0.66 0.29
N LEU A 706 32.05 -1.59 0.93
CA LEU A 706 32.42 -3.00 1.04
C LEU A 706 31.96 -3.83 -0.15
N ALA A 707 30.91 -3.38 -0.85
CA ALA A 707 30.37 -3.97 -2.07
C ALA A 707 31.38 -3.89 -3.21
N GLY A 708 32.05 -5.00 -3.46
CA GLY A 708 32.92 -5.20 -4.61
C GLY A 708 32.95 -6.69 -4.96
N PRO A 709 33.15 -7.05 -6.24
CA PRO A 709 33.17 -8.45 -6.65
C PRO A 709 34.24 -9.20 -5.86
N GLY A 710 33.94 -10.45 -5.46
CA GLY A 710 34.87 -11.34 -4.77
C GLY A 710 36.10 -11.65 -5.64
N GLY A 711 37.06 -10.73 -5.68
CA GLY A 711 38.24 -10.78 -6.56
C GLY A 711 38.67 -9.43 -7.18
N GLY A 712 37.87 -8.36 -7.06
CA GLY A 712 38.22 -7.01 -7.56
C GLY A 712 38.67 -6.03 -6.48
N ARG A 713 39.24 -4.88 -6.88
CA ARG A 713 39.54 -3.77 -5.96
C ARG A 713 38.24 -3.17 -5.43
N ARG A 714 38.08 -3.12 -4.10
CA ARG A 714 36.86 -2.57 -3.48
C ARG A 714 36.82 -1.04 -3.64
N PRO A 715 35.63 -0.42 -3.64
CA PRO A 715 35.51 1.03 -3.59
C PRO A 715 36.28 1.64 -2.41
N LEU A 716 36.32 0.93 -1.28
CA LEU A 716 37.11 1.30 -0.11
C LEU A 716 38.62 1.46 -0.41
N ASP A 717 39.21 0.57 -1.21
CA ASP A 717 40.63 0.63 -1.54
C ASP A 717 40.97 1.88 -2.36
N GLN A 718 40.08 2.20 -3.32
CA GLN A 718 40.22 3.39 -4.17
C GLN A 718 40.08 4.68 -3.36
N LEU A 719 39.14 4.70 -2.42
CA LEU A 719 38.97 5.80 -1.47
C LEU A 719 40.22 5.98 -0.60
N ALA A 720 40.80 4.88 -0.10
CA ALA A 720 41.97 4.90 0.78
C ALA A 720 43.23 5.48 0.10
N GLU A 721 43.44 5.17 -1.19
CA GLU A 721 44.53 5.70 -2.00
C GLU A 721 44.41 7.22 -2.22
N ARG A 722 43.17 7.72 -2.35
CA ARG A 722 42.87 9.12 -2.76
C ARG A 722 42.44 10.04 -1.62
N ALA A 723 42.31 9.53 -0.41
CA ALA A 723 41.75 10.26 0.74
C ALA A 723 42.39 11.65 0.98
N GLU A 724 43.68 11.83 0.70
CA GLU A 724 44.39 13.10 0.92
C GLU A 724 44.30 14.10 -0.23
N SER A 725 43.90 13.65 -1.43
CA SER A 725 43.71 14.49 -2.61
C SER A 725 42.24 14.85 -2.86
N LEU A 726 41.29 14.07 -2.33
CA LEU A 726 39.84 14.25 -2.57
C LEU A 726 39.30 15.64 -2.21
N TRP A 727 39.90 16.33 -1.23
CA TRP A 727 39.48 17.71 -0.91
C TRP A 727 39.67 18.70 -2.08
N ARG A 728 40.49 18.34 -3.08
CA ARG A 728 40.71 19.12 -4.30
C ARG A 728 39.77 18.74 -5.46
N ALA A 729 38.75 17.90 -5.21
CA ALA A 729 37.83 17.45 -6.24
C ALA A 729 37.07 18.61 -6.92
N GLY A 730 36.88 19.74 -6.22
CA GLY A 730 36.13 20.88 -6.74
C GLY A 730 34.60 20.71 -6.70
N HIS A 731 34.10 19.58 -6.20
CA HIS A 731 32.68 19.28 -6.08
C HIS A 731 32.05 20.08 -4.91
N PRO A 732 30.88 20.73 -5.08
CA PRO A 732 30.24 21.52 -4.01
C PRO A 732 30.00 20.74 -2.71
N HIS A 733 29.70 19.45 -2.83
CA HIS A 733 29.44 18.52 -1.72
C HIS A 733 30.68 17.79 -1.17
N THR A 734 31.91 18.09 -1.63
CA THR A 734 33.12 17.36 -1.18
C THR A 734 33.27 17.33 0.35
N GLY A 735 33.03 18.45 1.03
CA GLY A 735 33.19 18.53 2.49
C GLY A 735 32.15 17.72 3.27
N GLU A 736 30.95 17.58 2.73
CA GLU A 736 29.84 16.81 3.30
C GLU A 736 30.11 15.31 3.14
N VAL A 737 30.35 14.87 1.90
CA VAL A 737 30.66 13.48 1.54
C VAL A 737 31.87 12.95 2.33
N LEU A 738 32.95 13.72 2.41
CA LEU A 738 34.13 13.32 3.19
C LEU A 738 33.87 13.22 4.70
N GLY A 739 32.90 13.99 5.21
CA GLY A 739 32.44 13.88 6.60
C GLY A 739 31.70 12.57 6.82
N ALA A 740 30.64 12.34 6.04
CA ALA A 740 29.81 11.14 6.11
C ALA A 740 30.62 9.85 5.92
N LEU A 741 31.52 9.81 4.93
CA LEU A 741 32.44 8.68 4.72
C LEU A 741 33.35 8.44 5.92
N ALA A 742 33.81 9.50 6.60
CA ALA A 742 34.66 9.35 7.77
C ALA A 742 33.93 8.79 9.00
N ASP A 743 32.64 9.08 9.12
CA ASP A 743 31.82 8.57 10.22
C ASP A 743 31.41 7.12 9.94
N ALA A 744 30.94 6.81 8.72
CA ALA A 744 30.65 5.45 8.27
C ALA A 744 31.85 4.48 8.40
N LEU A 745 33.08 4.97 8.15
CA LEU A 745 34.32 4.18 8.25
C LEU A 745 34.96 4.15 9.63
N LYS A 746 34.52 4.97 10.59
CA LYS A 746 35.07 5.01 11.95
C LYS A 746 35.15 3.63 12.64
N PRO A 747 34.15 2.71 12.52
CA PRO A 747 34.25 1.37 13.11
C PRO A 747 35.19 0.43 12.34
N LEU A 748 35.41 0.66 11.04
CA LEU A 748 36.19 -0.23 10.16
C LEU A 748 37.68 0.15 10.09
N ASP A 749 37.99 1.43 9.87
CA ASP A 749 39.35 1.94 9.75
C ASP A 749 39.45 3.36 10.34
N LYS A 750 39.86 3.42 11.62
CA LYS A 750 40.03 4.67 12.36
C LYS A 750 41.09 5.59 11.74
N ALA A 751 42.12 5.04 11.07
CA ALA A 751 43.20 5.82 10.49
C ALA A 751 42.74 6.50 9.19
N LEU A 752 42.04 5.76 8.33
CA LEU A 752 41.43 6.31 7.12
C LEU A 752 40.34 7.33 7.46
N ALA A 753 39.46 7.03 8.42
CA ALA A 753 38.45 7.98 8.91
C ALA A 753 39.09 9.31 9.37
N LYS A 754 40.21 9.26 10.10
CA LYS A 754 40.94 10.46 10.51
C LYS A 754 41.50 11.25 9.32
N ARG A 755 42.04 10.57 8.30
CA ARG A 755 42.53 11.20 7.06
C ARG A 755 41.38 11.90 6.31
N LEU A 756 40.22 11.26 6.21
CA LEU A 756 39.02 11.81 5.57
C LEU A 756 38.47 13.03 6.34
N ARG A 757 38.38 13.01 7.67
CA ARG A 757 37.98 14.21 8.45
C ARG A 757 38.92 15.39 8.22
N LYS A 758 40.23 15.14 8.13
CA LYS A 758 41.21 16.19 7.82
C LYS A 758 41.01 16.73 6.40
N ALA A 759 40.69 15.89 5.44
CA ALA A 759 40.36 16.29 4.08
C ALA A 759 39.03 17.08 4.03
N ALA A 760 38.00 16.65 4.76
CA ALA A 760 36.73 17.37 4.89
C ALA A 760 36.92 18.78 5.47
N PHE A 761 37.75 18.92 6.50
CA PHE A 761 38.11 20.22 7.06
C PHE A 761 38.81 21.12 6.02
N LYS A 762 39.77 20.58 5.26
CA LYS A 762 40.43 21.34 4.18
C LYS A 762 39.45 21.77 3.09
N ALA A 763 38.53 20.90 2.69
CA ALA A 763 37.52 21.21 1.68
C ALA A 763 36.57 22.32 2.13
N ARG A 764 36.13 22.30 3.40
CA ARG A 764 35.28 23.35 3.98
C ARG A 764 35.99 24.69 4.12
N SER A 765 37.29 24.69 4.41
CA SER A 765 38.10 25.90 4.55
C SER A 765 38.62 26.48 3.23
N ALA A 766 38.41 25.77 2.10
CA ALA A 766 38.81 26.20 0.76
C ALA A 766 37.65 26.86 -0.02
N LYS A 767 36.42 26.74 0.46
CA LYS A 767 35.28 27.60 0.07
C LYS A 767 35.40 28.95 0.75
#